data_AF-A0A2V9UAR7-F1
#
_entry.id   AF-A0A2V9UAR7-F1
#
_cell.length_a   1.000
_cell.length_b   1.000
_cell.length_c   1.000
_cell.angle_alpha   90.00
_cell.angle_beta   90.00
_cell.angle_gamma   90.00
#
_symmetry.space_group_name_H-M   'P 1'
#
loop_
_entity.id
_entity.type
_entity.pdbx_description
1 polymer ?
#
loop_
_entity_poly.entity_id
_entity_poly.type
_entity_poly.pdbx_seq_one_letter_code
_entity_poly.pdbx_strand_id
1 'polypeptide(L)'
;MARFLTHGRGFALLLLLALSLRPHPLRAPEPQWLEFRSAHFTVVTDTGDKKGREIVLRFEQMRAVFEQLLARKKVKMPVPLTIFVLRDDKRFYQMAPLHNGQPISAPGFFVPGEDHNFIVLNGFEDEPWRAVTHEFAHLLLNYNYPPTQGWFDEGFAEYFSSIRLDNKQVEMGSDPELGLPYSEDPLGNQTETRNPPKSFTDLLNGWVWLSLPDLFTMRHDTSSYQEGTHRTLFYAQSWITMHYLLNKDKLSETGTYLGLVQLQHVPVEEAIQQAYGMSAAQLDKAVKDYFHSLKQLQQDQQSAQQAGNTNANRPQIEHFAAPLGPDDIAISARPVSETNAAAQLAEVMVRLPERREQGLKEIDRILKLTDKNGQPVDNEVAHRALAWVHIEKKEFPQAAEELGNAAALDPNDIWNRYYLALVKYKTAQTNHEEMQGLANMMIDLKVTLDWYPEFAEAYNLLAMARMEGGGAASAMDAMKEALALSPRNEQYVFNQGQIQEAAKKWEAAQAIFERLKSSNNPQIAAAARHQLDELPTVRKYGVSPSAPKRAAQASPFDELEQEAKKRAQEQSEPHALPNKRQTQFAKGILVSVDCSRAPAAILLVNTGGRSVKLRTPDYKSLLVIGEDSLSCDWKNRKVAVNYRVGGASDGDLISLEMQ
;
A
#
# COMPACT_ATOMS: atom_id res chain seq x y z
N MET A 1 42.47 58.54 -37.12
CA MET A 1 43.92 58.25 -37.10
C MET A 1 44.53 58.93 -35.88
N ALA A 2 45.18 58.15 -35.00
CA ALA A 2 46.15 58.53 -33.94
C ALA A 2 45.71 59.52 -32.83
N ARG A 3 46.02 59.36 -31.54
CA ARG A 3 46.97 58.50 -30.80
C ARG A 3 46.55 58.43 -29.32
N PHE A 4 47.02 57.37 -28.64
CA PHE A 4 46.80 56.98 -27.24
C PHE A 4 47.73 57.67 -26.21
N LEU A 5 47.30 57.61 -24.93
CA LEU A 5 48.03 57.58 -23.64
C LEU A 5 48.70 58.87 -23.11
N THR A 6 48.48 59.36 -21.87
CA THR A 6 48.87 58.74 -20.58
C THR A 6 48.34 59.57 -19.37
N HIS A 7 47.71 58.90 -18.38
CA HIS A 7 48.11 58.73 -16.95
C HIS A 7 48.07 59.91 -15.97
N GLY A 8 47.26 59.76 -14.91
CA GLY A 8 47.54 60.40 -13.61
C GLY A 8 46.35 60.42 -12.65
N ARG A 9 46.48 59.69 -11.53
CA ARG A 9 45.71 59.77 -10.26
C ARG A 9 44.49 58.84 -10.11
N GLY A 10 44.63 57.87 -9.20
CA GLY A 10 43.51 57.08 -8.70
C GLY A 10 43.92 55.89 -7.81
N PHE A 11 45.08 55.92 -7.15
CA PHE A 11 45.62 54.81 -6.35
C PHE A 11 45.08 54.75 -4.92
N ALA A 12 43.80 55.11 -4.69
CA ALA A 12 43.24 55.23 -3.32
C ALA A 12 41.78 54.77 -3.19
N LEU A 13 41.28 53.90 -4.08
CA LEU A 13 39.90 53.38 -4.00
C LEU A 13 39.78 51.85 -4.14
N LEU A 14 40.87 51.11 -3.94
CA LEU A 14 40.91 49.65 -4.12
C LEU A 14 41.06 48.84 -2.83
N LEU A 15 41.11 49.48 -1.65
CA LEU A 15 41.22 48.77 -0.35
C LEU A 15 39.94 48.78 0.51
N LEU A 16 38.85 49.39 0.05
CA LEU A 16 37.58 49.48 0.79
C LEU A 16 36.42 48.70 0.15
N LEU A 17 36.66 47.98 -0.95
CA LEU A 17 35.64 47.16 -1.63
C LEU A 17 35.78 45.64 -1.42
N ALA A 18 36.67 45.21 -0.52
CA ALA A 18 36.98 43.80 -0.29
C ALA A 18 36.44 43.22 1.04
N LEU A 19 35.59 43.94 1.78
CA LEU A 19 35.13 43.53 3.12
C LEU A 19 33.59 43.47 3.31
N SER A 20 32.82 43.24 2.24
CA SER A 20 31.36 43.07 2.33
C SER A 20 30.77 41.94 1.48
N LEU A 21 31.57 40.95 1.09
CA LEU A 21 31.04 39.67 0.59
C LEU A 21 30.95 38.68 1.76
N ARG A 22 29.87 38.76 2.53
CA ARG A 22 29.44 37.60 3.32
C ARG A 22 28.94 36.55 2.32
N PRO A 23 29.54 35.35 2.23
CA PRO A 23 28.90 34.27 1.50
C PRO A 23 27.61 33.96 2.25
N HIS A 24 26.47 34.36 1.69
CA HIS A 24 25.23 33.70 2.06
C HIS A 24 25.40 32.26 1.57
N PRO A 25 25.27 31.23 2.43
CA PRO A 25 25.00 29.92 1.89
C PRO A 25 23.69 30.04 1.14
N LEU A 26 23.77 30.08 -0.20
CA LEU A 26 22.68 29.65 -1.07
C LEU A 26 22.50 28.16 -0.79
N ARG A 27 21.90 27.84 0.36
CA ARG A 27 21.23 26.56 0.52
C ARG A 27 20.04 26.70 -0.42
N ALA A 28 20.12 26.02 -1.58
CA ALA A 28 18.92 25.78 -2.36
C ALA A 28 17.83 25.33 -1.36
N PRO A 29 16.63 25.92 -1.37
CA PRO A 29 15.57 25.43 -0.50
C PRO A 29 15.48 23.92 -0.73
N GLU A 30 15.56 23.14 0.35
CA GLU A 30 15.40 21.68 0.25
C GLU A 30 14.16 21.41 -0.60
N PRO A 31 14.19 20.41 -1.51
CA PRO A 31 13.01 20.05 -2.27
C PRO A 31 11.85 19.88 -1.30
N GLN A 32 10.91 20.81 -1.31
CA GLN A 32 9.78 20.71 -0.42
C GLN A 32 8.86 19.68 -1.07
N TRP A 33 8.99 18.44 -0.62
CA TRP A 33 8.00 17.43 -0.95
C TRP A 33 6.64 17.92 -0.48
N LEU A 34 5.67 17.82 -1.36
CA LEU A 34 4.30 18.22 -1.11
C LEU A 34 3.40 17.02 -1.36
N GLU A 35 2.46 16.81 -0.45
CA GLU A 35 1.34 15.90 -0.64
C GLU A 35 0.08 16.72 -0.91
N PHE A 36 -0.58 16.40 -2.01
CA PHE A 36 -1.86 16.94 -2.42
C PHE A 36 -2.93 15.87 -2.21
N ARG A 37 -4.08 16.26 -1.68
CA ARG A 37 -5.25 15.37 -1.54
C ARG A 37 -6.48 16.02 -2.15
N SER A 38 -7.16 15.26 -3.00
CA SER A 38 -8.53 15.49 -3.44
C SER A 38 -9.49 14.53 -2.74
N ALA A 39 -10.72 14.43 -3.25
CA ALA A 39 -11.70 13.46 -2.77
C ALA A 39 -11.26 12.01 -2.99
N HIS A 40 -10.54 11.71 -4.08
CA HIS A 40 -10.23 10.33 -4.47
C HIS A 40 -8.72 10.03 -4.59
N PHE A 41 -7.86 11.03 -4.70
CA PHE A 41 -6.44 10.82 -5.00
C PHE A 41 -5.52 11.52 -4.00
N THR A 42 -4.41 10.84 -3.71
CA THR A 42 -3.26 11.43 -3.00
C THR A 42 -2.09 11.52 -3.98
N VAL A 43 -1.54 12.71 -4.18
CA VAL A 43 -0.36 12.95 -5.04
C VAL A 43 0.80 13.42 -4.17
N VAL A 44 1.95 12.76 -4.23
CA VAL A 44 3.17 13.14 -3.50
C VAL A 44 4.26 13.50 -4.51
N THR A 45 4.83 14.70 -4.40
CA THR A 45 5.77 15.19 -5.42
C THR A 45 6.79 16.20 -4.91
N ASP A 46 7.95 16.23 -5.55
CA ASP A 46 8.99 17.25 -5.40
C ASP A 46 9.04 18.25 -6.59
N THR A 47 8.06 18.20 -7.50
CA THR A 47 7.96 19.08 -8.68
C THR A 47 7.40 20.48 -8.39
N GLY A 48 6.76 20.66 -7.22
CA GLY A 48 6.15 21.92 -6.78
C GLY A 48 4.62 21.98 -6.93
N ASP A 49 4.02 23.06 -6.41
CA ASP A 49 2.56 23.18 -6.24
C ASP A 49 1.76 23.10 -7.54
N LYS A 50 2.23 23.79 -8.59
CA LYS A 50 1.52 23.84 -9.88
C LYS A 50 1.35 22.45 -10.52
N LYS A 51 2.45 21.70 -10.67
CA LYS A 51 2.41 20.36 -11.29
C LYS A 51 1.69 19.36 -10.38
N GLY A 52 1.86 19.44 -9.06
CA GLY A 52 1.11 18.62 -8.10
C GLY A 52 -0.41 18.77 -8.24
N ARG A 53 -0.92 20.02 -8.28
CA ARG A 53 -2.35 20.30 -8.50
C ARG A 53 -2.83 19.88 -9.89
N GLU A 54 -2.01 20.07 -10.92
CA GLU A 54 -2.33 19.61 -12.27
C GLU A 54 -2.54 18.10 -12.30
N ILE A 55 -1.62 17.31 -11.74
CA ILE A 55 -1.73 15.85 -11.74
C ILE A 55 -2.99 15.40 -10.99
N VAL A 56 -3.29 15.99 -9.82
CA VAL A 56 -4.56 15.73 -9.11
C VAL A 56 -5.77 16.00 -10.01
N LEU A 57 -5.80 17.16 -10.67
CA LEU A 57 -6.89 17.53 -11.59
C LEU A 57 -7.02 16.53 -12.74
N ARG A 58 -5.91 16.11 -13.37
CA ARG A 58 -5.93 15.16 -14.49
C ARG A 58 -6.50 13.81 -14.07
N PHE A 59 -6.14 13.29 -12.90
CA PHE A 59 -6.71 12.03 -12.41
C PHE A 59 -8.19 12.13 -12.03
N GLU A 60 -8.63 13.24 -11.43
CA GLU A 60 -10.06 13.48 -11.20
C GLU A 60 -10.85 13.63 -12.50
N GLN A 61 -10.28 14.29 -13.52
CA GLN A 61 -10.87 14.38 -14.86
C GLN A 61 -10.98 12.99 -15.50
N MET A 62 -9.91 12.18 -15.49
CA MET A 62 -9.95 10.80 -16.00
C MET A 62 -11.04 9.96 -15.31
N ARG A 63 -11.14 10.04 -13.98
CA ARG A 63 -12.19 9.38 -13.20
C ARG A 63 -13.60 9.82 -13.63
N ALA A 64 -13.81 11.12 -13.83
CA ALA A 64 -15.09 11.68 -14.26
C ALA A 64 -15.43 11.32 -15.72
N VAL A 65 -14.44 11.21 -16.61
CA VAL A 65 -14.63 10.71 -17.97
C VAL A 65 -15.08 9.25 -17.96
N PHE A 66 -14.49 8.41 -17.11
CA PHE A 66 -14.94 7.04 -16.92
C PHE A 66 -16.41 6.96 -16.46
N GLU A 67 -16.83 7.84 -15.54
CA GLU A 67 -18.23 7.94 -15.11
C GLU A 67 -19.18 8.20 -16.29
N GLN A 68 -18.79 9.10 -17.20
CA GLN A 68 -19.57 9.44 -18.39
C GLN A 68 -19.60 8.30 -19.40
N LEU A 69 -18.45 7.73 -19.76
CA LEU A 69 -18.33 6.69 -20.79
C LEU A 69 -19.14 5.43 -20.47
N LEU A 70 -19.16 5.00 -19.20
CA LEU A 70 -19.91 3.80 -18.78
C LEU A 70 -21.26 4.14 -18.12
N ALA A 71 -21.72 5.39 -18.24
CA ALA A 71 -22.96 5.89 -17.66
C ALA A 71 -23.13 5.52 -16.17
N ARG A 72 -22.04 5.57 -15.40
CA ARG A 72 -22.02 5.20 -13.97
C ARG A 72 -22.35 6.43 -13.14
N LYS A 73 -23.34 6.29 -12.26
CA LYS A 73 -23.74 7.36 -11.33
C LYS A 73 -22.70 7.62 -10.23
N LYS A 74 -21.90 6.60 -9.90
CA LYS A 74 -20.85 6.68 -8.89
C LYS A 74 -19.74 5.71 -9.25
N VAL A 75 -18.51 6.20 -9.31
CA VAL A 75 -17.29 5.39 -9.37
C VAL A 75 -16.72 5.20 -7.97
N LYS A 76 -16.46 3.94 -7.65
CA LYS A 76 -15.86 3.47 -6.39
C LYS A 76 -14.36 3.32 -6.57
N MET A 77 -13.60 3.65 -5.54
CA MET A 77 -12.15 3.48 -5.45
C MET A 77 -11.79 2.62 -4.23
N PRO A 78 -12.04 1.31 -4.29
CA PRO A 78 -12.00 0.45 -3.12
C PRO A 78 -10.63 0.14 -2.56
N VAL A 79 -9.57 0.40 -3.33
CA VAL A 79 -8.19 0.28 -2.87
C VAL A 79 -7.57 1.67 -3.00
N PRO A 80 -6.99 2.21 -1.92
CA PRO A 80 -6.42 3.55 -1.95
C PRO A 80 -5.26 3.66 -2.95
N LEU A 81 -5.18 4.80 -3.63
CA LEU A 81 -4.22 5.04 -4.70
C LEU A 81 -3.36 6.27 -4.37
N THR A 82 -2.05 6.06 -4.28
CA THR A 82 -1.07 7.14 -4.14
C THR A 82 -0.26 7.30 -5.42
N ILE A 83 -0.16 8.54 -5.89
CA ILE A 83 0.54 8.89 -7.13
C ILE A 83 1.81 9.66 -6.75
N PHE A 84 2.98 9.11 -7.06
CA PHE A 84 4.25 9.81 -6.95
C PHE A 84 4.59 10.49 -8.26
N VAL A 85 5.00 11.76 -8.19
CA VAL A 85 5.46 12.50 -9.38
C VAL A 85 6.87 13.00 -9.09
N LEU A 86 7.84 12.42 -9.78
CA LEU A 86 9.26 12.65 -9.54
C LEU A 86 9.77 13.71 -10.50
N ARG A 87 10.41 14.75 -10.00
CA ARG A 87 10.92 15.86 -10.82
C ARG A 87 12.09 15.49 -11.73
N ASP A 88 12.83 14.44 -11.41
CA ASP A 88 14.10 14.11 -12.04
C ASP A 88 14.04 12.71 -12.69
N ASP A 89 14.41 12.64 -13.97
CA ASP A 89 14.45 11.41 -14.78
C ASP A 89 15.27 10.32 -14.10
N LYS A 90 16.45 10.68 -13.55
CA LYS A 90 17.34 9.72 -12.93
C LYS A 90 16.70 9.11 -11.69
N ARG A 91 16.00 9.89 -10.85
CA ARG A 91 15.25 9.35 -9.70
C ARG A 91 14.11 8.43 -10.16
N PHE A 92 13.41 8.78 -11.25
CA PHE A 92 12.40 7.91 -11.84
C PHE A 92 12.97 6.58 -12.33
N TYR A 93 14.00 6.59 -13.17
CA TYR A 93 14.60 5.36 -13.72
C TYR A 93 15.31 4.49 -12.68
N GLN A 94 15.73 5.07 -11.55
CA GLN A 94 16.24 4.30 -10.40
C GLN A 94 15.15 3.44 -9.75
N MET A 95 13.89 3.86 -9.81
CA MET A 95 12.75 3.15 -9.24
C MET A 95 11.98 2.33 -10.26
N ALA A 96 12.05 2.71 -11.54
CA ALA A 96 11.27 2.10 -12.60
C ALA A 96 11.45 0.57 -12.65
N PRO A 97 10.39 -0.20 -12.91
CA PRO A 97 10.45 -1.63 -13.16
C PRO A 97 11.52 -1.99 -14.19
N LEU A 98 12.09 -3.19 -14.06
CA LEU A 98 13.12 -3.68 -14.97
C LEU A 98 12.53 -4.68 -15.96
N HIS A 99 12.69 -4.40 -17.25
CA HIS A 99 12.43 -5.33 -18.34
C HIS A 99 13.76 -5.77 -18.95
N ASN A 100 14.07 -7.07 -18.92
CA ASN A 100 15.36 -7.62 -19.36
C ASN A 100 16.58 -6.94 -18.70
N GLY A 101 16.45 -6.55 -17.43
CA GLY A 101 17.50 -5.89 -16.65
C GLY A 101 17.67 -4.39 -16.95
N GLN A 102 16.85 -3.80 -17.82
CA GLN A 102 16.85 -2.36 -18.11
C GLN A 102 15.57 -1.71 -17.58
N PRO A 103 15.62 -0.46 -17.09
CA PRO A 103 14.42 0.30 -16.77
C PRO A 103 13.47 0.38 -17.96
N ILE A 104 12.17 0.33 -17.69
CA ILE A 104 11.15 0.63 -18.71
C ILE A 104 11.34 2.03 -19.30
N SER A 105 10.97 2.22 -20.56
CA SER A 105 11.03 3.52 -21.25
C SER A 105 9.77 4.37 -21.07
N ALA A 106 8.67 3.78 -20.58
CA ALA A 106 7.45 4.52 -20.34
C ALA A 106 7.63 5.53 -19.19
N PRO A 107 7.13 6.78 -19.30
CA PRO A 107 7.31 7.82 -18.29
C PRO A 107 6.39 7.70 -17.08
N GLY A 108 5.87 6.50 -16.84
CA GLY A 108 5.07 6.17 -15.68
C GLY A 108 4.84 4.67 -15.58
N PHE A 109 4.55 4.19 -14.38
CA PHE A 109 4.17 2.79 -14.14
C PHE A 109 3.18 2.66 -12.98
N PHE A 110 2.42 1.57 -13.03
CA PHE A 110 1.46 1.17 -12.01
C PHE A 110 2.02 0.02 -11.17
N VAL A 111 1.81 0.08 -9.86
CA VAL A 111 2.16 -1.00 -8.92
C VAL A 111 0.88 -1.41 -8.20
N PRO A 112 0.27 -2.55 -8.58
CA PRO A 112 -0.96 -3.03 -7.97
C PRO A 112 -0.70 -3.55 -6.54
N GLY A 113 -1.71 -3.45 -5.69
CA GLY A 113 -1.73 -4.08 -4.36
C GLY A 113 -3.15 -4.40 -3.90
N GLU A 114 -3.29 -5.38 -3.00
CA GLU A 114 -4.58 -5.68 -2.34
C GLU A 114 -4.97 -4.59 -1.33
N ASP A 115 -3.96 -4.00 -0.70
CA ASP A 115 -4.06 -3.02 0.36
C ASP A 115 -3.88 -1.58 -0.12
N HIS A 116 -2.97 -1.35 -1.08
CA HIS A 116 -2.63 -0.02 -1.58
C HIS A 116 -2.09 -0.11 -3.00
N ASN A 117 -2.58 0.75 -3.89
CA ASN A 117 -2.09 0.88 -5.26
C ASN A 117 -1.17 2.09 -5.40
N PHE A 118 -0.14 1.98 -6.23
CA PHE A 118 0.77 3.09 -6.51
C PHE A 118 0.87 3.38 -7.99
N ILE A 119 0.98 4.67 -8.31
CA ILE A 119 1.41 5.14 -9.62
C ILE A 119 2.68 5.96 -9.40
N VAL A 120 3.68 5.78 -10.24
CA VAL A 120 4.87 6.61 -10.24
C VAL A 120 5.01 7.24 -11.62
N LEU A 121 5.13 8.56 -11.68
CA LEU A 121 5.19 9.36 -12.89
C LEU A 121 6.51 10.11 -12.97
N ASN A 122 7.05 10.19 -14.18
CA ASN A 122 8.16 11.07 -14.50
C ASN A 122 7.63 12.50 -14.75
N GLY A 123 7.82 13.39 -13.78
CA GLY A 123 7.35 14.77 -13.83
C GLY A 123 8.11 15.67 -14.81
N PHE A 124 9.20 15.19 -15.41
CA PHE A 124 9.92 15.90 -16.48
C PHE A 124 9.13 15.92 -17.79
N GLU A 125 8.31 14.89 -18.02
CA GLU A 125 7.46 14.79 -19.21
C GLU A 125 6.23 15.72 -19.13
N ASP A 126 5.72 16.11 -20.29
CA ASP A 126 4.55 16.98 -20.41
C ASP A 126 3.27 16.27 -19.91
N GLU A 127 2.99 15.06 -20.44
CA GLU A 127 1.80 14.26 -20.16
C GLU A 127 2.12 12.87 -19.55
N PRO A 128 2.83 12.76 -18.42
CA PRO A 128 3.33 11.47 -17.92
C PRO A 128 2.21 10.50 -17.49
N TRP A 129 1.04 11.03 -17.12
CA TRP A 129 -0.12 10.20 -16.74
C TRP A 129 -0.60 9.30 -17.89
N ARG A 130 -0.31 9.65 -19.16
CA ARG A 130 -0.70 8.83 -20.30
C ARG A 130 -0.10 7.43 -20.25
N ALA A 131 1.11 7.29 -19.70
CA ALA A 131 1.78 6.01 -19.54
C ALA A 131 1.05 5.00 -18.64
N VAL A 132 0.12 5.47 -17.80
CA VAL A 132 -0.62 4.63 -16.84
C VAL A 132 -2.13 4.63 -17.09
N THR A 133 -2.59 5.27 -18.18
CA THR A 133 -4.03 5.37 -18.50
C THR A 133 -4.67 4.00 -18.76
N HIS A 134 -3.97 3.10 -19.46
CA HIS A 134 -4.40 1.73 -19.72
C HIS A 134 -4.66 0.98 -18.41
N GLU A 135 -3.65 0.96 -17.53
CA GLU A 135 -3.72 0.33 -16.21
C GLU A 135 -4.81 0.95 -15.33
N PHE A 136 -4.93 2.27 -15.38
CA PHE A 136 -5.96 2.99 -14.64
C PHE A 136 -7.37 2.67 -15.15
N ALA A 137 -7.55 2.44 -16.45
CA ALA A 137 -8.83 2.01 -17.01
C ALA A 137 -9.21 0.61 -16.52
N HIS A 138 -8.26 -0.34 -16.50
CA HIS A 138 -8.48 -1.66 -15.91
C HIS A 138 -8.84 -1.58 -14.43
N LEU A 139 -8.13 -0.73 -13.67
CA LEU A 139 -8.42 -0.49 -12.27
C LEU A 139 -9.88 -0.06 -12.06
N LEU A 140 -10.31 0.95 -12.81
CA LEU A 140 -11.68 1.47 -12.73
C LEU A 140 -12.71 0.43 -13.16
N LEU A 141 -12.46 -0.32 -14.24
CA LEU A 141 -13.33 -1.41 -14.69
C LEU A 141 -13.47 -2.50 -13.62
N ASN A 142 -12.36 -2.93 -13.03
CA ASN A 142 -12.35 -4.03 -12.06
C ASN A 142 -13.16 -3.70 -10.80
N TYR A 143 -13.17 -2.43 -10.40
CA TYR A 143 -13.92 -1.97 -9.23
C TYR A 143 -15.39 -1.63 -9.52
N ASN A 144 -15.71 -1.25 -10.76
CA ASN A 144 -16.99 -0.65 -11.07
C ASN A 144 -17.86 -1.44 -12.05
N TYR A 145 -17.34 -2.52 -12.63
CA TYR A 145 -18.03 -3.31 -13.63
C TYR A 145 -17.99 -4.81 -13.30
N PRO A 146 -19.07 -5.59 -13.57
CA PRO A 146 -19.04 -7.04 -13.44
C PRO A 146 -17.92 -7.66 -14.30
N PRO A 147 -17.44 -8.88 -14.00
CA PRO A 147 -16.46 -9.56 -14.85
C PRO A 147 -16.90 -9.57 -16.31
N THR A 148 -16.01 -9.27 -17.25
CA THR A 148 -16.30 -9.24 -18.70
C THR A 148 -15.40 -10.19 -19.47
N GLN A 149 -15.59 -10.30 -20.78
CA GLN A 149 -14.67 -11.01 -21.65
C GLN A 149 -13.49 -10.09 -22.01
N GLY A 150 -12.31 -10.66 -22.25
CA GLY A 150 -11.06 -9.91 -22.45
C GLY A 150 -11.15 -8.81 -23.52
N TRP A 151 -11.80 -9.07 -24.65
CA TRP A 151 -11.97 -8.07 -25.72
C TRP A 151 -12.65 -6.78 -25.25
N PHE A 152 -13.56 -6.87 -24.28
CA PHE A 152 -14.28 -5.71 -23.76
C PHE A 152 -13.38 -4.91 -22.81
N ASP A 153 -12.69 -5.60 -21.90
CA ASP A 153 -11.77 -4.99 -20.95
C ASP A 153 -10.61 -4.30 -21.68
N GLU A 154 -9.93 -5.00 -22.58
CA GLU A 154 -8.86 -4.45 -23.40
C GLU A 154 -9.35 -3.35 -24.34
N GLY A 155 -10.48 -3.58 -25.01
CA GLY A 155 -11.04 -2.59 -25.93
C GLY A 155 -11.36 -1.27 -25.23
N PHE A 156 -11.88 -1.34 -24.00
CA PHE A 156 -12.12 -0.15 -23.18
C PHE A 156 -10.82 0.47 -22.69
N ALA A 157 -9.87 -0.32 -22.18
CA ALA A 157 -8.60 0.19 -21.68
C ALA A 157 -7.80 0.89 -22.79
N GLU A 158 -7.75 0.33 -23.99
CA GLU A 158 -7.11 0.93 -25.16
C GLU A 158 -7.83 2.19 -25.63
N TYR A 159 -9.17 2.17 -25.68
CA TYR A 159 -9.94 3.37 -26.05
C TYR A 159 -9.71 4.49 -25.03
N PHE A 160 -9.72 4.18 -23.74
CA PHE A 160 -9.44 5.13 -22.67
C PHE A 160 -8.00 5.65 -22.71
N SER A 161 -7.04 4.84 -23.13
CA SER A 161 -5.62 5.23 -23.26
C SER A 161 -5.35 6.30 -24.31
N SER A 162 -6.30 6.49 -25.23
CA SER A 162 -6.25 7.58 -26.22
C SER A 162 -6.53 8.96 -25.63
N ILE A 163 -6.92 9.05 -24.35
CA ILE A 163 -7.36 10.28 -23.71
C ILE A 163 -6.27 11.36 -23.71
N ARG A 164 -6.67 12.57 -24.13
CA ARG A 164 -5.93 13.80 -23.88
C ARG A 164 -6.81 14.79 -23.14
N LEU A 165 -6.19 15.46 -22.18
CA LEU A 165 -6.88 16.32 -21.24
C LEU A 165 -6.25 17.70 -21.26
N ASP A 166 -7.08 18.70 -21.48
CA ASP A 166 -6.78 20.05 -21.06
C ASP A 166 -7.82 20.54 -20.03
N ASN A 167 -7.77 21.82 -19.66
CA ASN A 167 -8.66 22.36 -18.62
C ASN A 167 -10.09 22.63 -19.10
N LYS A 168 -10.37 22.49 -20.41
CA LYS A 168 -11.63 22.87 -21.06
C LYS A 168 -12.24 21.75 -21.87
N GLN A 169 -11.44 20.89 -22.48
CA GLN A 169 -11.88 19.80 -23.34
C GLN A 169 -11.15 18.51 -23.02
N VAL A 170 -11.87 17.42 -23.23
CA VAL A 170 -11.35 16.06 -23.30
C VAL A 170 -11.40 15.64 -24.76
N GLU A 171 -10.31 15.03 -25.20
CA GLU A 171 -10.19 14.46 -26.54
C GLU A 171 -9.91 12.96 -26.43
N MET A 172 -10.60 12.15 -27.25
CA MET A 172 -10.49 10.68 -27.24
C MET A 172 -10.72 10.06 -28.63
N GLY A 173 -10.42 8.77 -28.73
CA GLY A 173 -10.64 7.92 -29.90
C GLY A 173 -9.46 7.83 -30.85
N SER A 174 -8.37 8.58 -30.62
CA SER A 174 -7.15 8.46 -31.42
C SER A 174 -6.47 7.11 -31.21
N ASP A 175 -5.59 6.72 -32.13
CA ASP A 175 -4.76 5.52 -31.98
C ASP A 175 -3.77 5.70 -30.80
N PRO A 176 -3.92 4.94 -29.70
CA PRO A 176 -3.09 5.10 -28.51
C PRO A 176 -1.63 4.69 -28.75
N GLU A 177 -1.40 3.79 -29.72
CA GLU A 177 -0.08 3.25 -30.08
C GLU A 177 0.56 3.99 -31.25
N LEU A 178 0.06 5.18 -31.58
CA LEU A 178 0.62 6.04 -32.62
C LEU A 178 1.95 6.65 -32.16
N GLY A 179 3.01 5.85 -32.22
CA GLY A 179 4.38 6.22 -31.86
C GLY A 179 5.20 6.82 -33.00
N LEU A 180 6.26 7.55 -32.64
CA LEU A 180 7.26 8.06 -33.59
C LEU A 180 8.19 6.91 -34.06
N PRO A 181 8.80 7.02 -35.27
CA PRO A 181 9.85 6.11 -35.72
C PRO A 181 11.21 6.33 -35.02
N TYR A 182 11.24 7.07 -33.89
CA TYR A 182 12.44 7.41 -33.15
C TYR A 182 12.28 6.98 -31.68
N SER A 183 13.30 6.32 -31.15
CA SER A 183 13.45 6.03 -29.72
C SER A 183 14.54 6.92 -29.13
N GLU A 184 14.22 7.65 -28.07
CA GLU A 184 15.21 8.33 -27.24
C GLU A 184 15.73 7.36 -26.18
N ASP A 185 17.06 7.22 -26.09
CA ASP A 185 17.64 6.51 -24.95
C ASP A 185 17.54 7.37 -23.67
N PRO A 186 17.72 6.79 -22.48
CA PRO A 186 17.71 7.54 -21.22
C PRO A 186 18.82 8.62 -21.09
N LEU A 187 19.70 8.74 -22.07
CA LEU A 187 20.75 9.76 -22.17
C LEU A 187 20.40 10.88 -23.18
N GLY A 188 19.19 10.83 -23.77
CA GLY A 188 18.69 11.80 -24.74
C GLY A 188 19.16 11.60 -26.18
N ASN A 189 19.73 10.43 -26.52
CA ASN A 189 20.13 10.14 -27.90
C ASN A 189 18.94 9.60 -28.69
N GLN A 190 18.54 10.35 -29.73
CA GLN A 190 17.55 9.91 -30.69
C GLN A 190 18.13 8.87 -31.64
N THR A 191 17.54 7.68 -31.65
CA THR A 191 17.87 6.60 -32.57
C THR A 191 16.67 6.27 -33.44
N GLU A 192 16.86 6.27 -34.76
CA GLU A 192 15.84 5.85 -35.71
C GLU A 192 15.59 4.35 -35.54
N THR A 193 14.35 3.99 -35.18
CA THR A 193 13.98 2.61 -34.94
C THR A 193 13.85 1.90 -36.29
N ARG A 194 14.81 1.01 -36.60
CA ARG A 194 14.92 0.35 -37.91
C ARG A 194 13.68 -0.48 -38.34
N ASN A 195 12.79 -0.77 -37.39
CA ASN A 195 11.45 -1.33 -37.57
C ASN A 195 10.57 -0.83 -36.42
N PRO A 196 9.90 0.33 -36.54
CA PRO A 196 9.05 0.80 -35.47
C PRO A 196 7.87 -0.18 -35.29
N PRO A 197 7.46 -0.49 -34.05
CA PRO A 197 6.35 -1.40 -33.88
C PRO A 197 5.06 -0.71 -34.38
N LYS A 198 4.23 -1.47 -35.08
CA LYS A 198 3.04 -0.95 -35.77
C LYS A 198 2.02 -0.38 -34.80
N SER A 199 1.41 0.74 -35.18
CA SER A 199 0.24 1.31 -34.51
C SER A 199 -1.01 0.47 -34.75
N PHE A 200 -2.10 0.71 -34.03
CA PHE A 200 -3.35 -0.04 -34.25
C PHE A 200 -3.94 0.23 -35.62
N THR A 201 -3.89 1.47 -36.08
CA THR A 201 -4.36 1.88 -37.40
C THR A 201 -3.58 1.15 -38.50
N ASP A 202 -2.27 1.02 -38.36
CA ASP A 202 -1.44 0.27 -39.32
C ASP A 202 -1.73 -1.24 -39.26
N LEU A 203 -1.93 -1.80 -38.06
CA LEU A 203 -2.33 -3.20 -37.88
C LEU A 203 -3.69 -3.50 -38.51
N LEU A 204 -4.68 -2.61 -38.36
CA LEU A 204 -6.03 -2.77 -38.90
C LEU A 204 -6.13 -2.50 -40.41
N ASN A 205 -5.23 -1.66 -40.94
CA ASN A 205 -5.06 -1.47 -42.38
C ASN A 205 -4.36 -2.66 -43.04
N GLY A 206 -3.57 -3.42 -42.29
CA GLY A 206 -2.93 -4.65 -42.74
C GLY A 206 -3.74 -5.91 -42.44
N TRP A 207 -3.57 -6.95 -43.26
CA TRP A 207 -3.94 -8.37 -43.02
C TRP A 207 -5.43 -8.67 -42.72
N VAL A 208 -5.75 -9.97 -42.68
CA VAL A 208 -7.10 -10.53 -42.45
C VAL A 208 -7.47 -10.34 -40.98
N TRP A 209 -8.60 -9.68 -40.73
CA TRP A 209 -9.12 -9.49 -39.38
C TRP A 209 -9.59 -10.82 -38.77
N LEU A 210 -9.61 -10.92 -37.43
CA LEU A 210 -10.28 -12.05 -36.77
C LEU A 210 -11.78 -11.91 -37.02
N SER A 211 -12.50 -13.03 -37.04
CA SER A 211 -13.95 -12.93 -36.97
C SER A 211 -14.34 -12.39 -35.59
N LEU A 212 -15.40 -11.60 -35.49
CA LEU A 212 -15.87 -11.13 -34.18
C LEU A 212 -16.16 -12.27 -33.18
N PRO A 213 -16.72 -13.43 -33.60
CA PRO A 213 -16.83 -14.58 -32.70
C PRO A 213 -15.48 -15.07 -32.16
N ASP A 214 -14.44 -15.12 -32.99
CA ASP A 214 -13.09 -15.50 -32.53
C ASP A 214 -12.52 -14.47 -31.57
N LEU A 215 -12.64 -13.18 -31.88
CA LEU A 215 -12.25 -12.08 -30.99
C LEU A 215 -12.95 -12.19 -29.63
N PHE A 216 -14.26 -12.46 -29.65
CA PHE A 216 -15.08 -12.51 -28.44
C PHE A 216 -14.87 -13.77 -27.61
N THR A 217 -14.44 -14.88 -28.22
CA THR A 217 -14.15 -16.14 -27.51
C THR A 217 -12.71 -16.24 -27.03
N MET A 218 -11.80 -15.42 -27.57
CA MET A 218 -10.38 -15.46 -27.23
C MET A 218 -10.19 -15.22 -25.73
N ARG A 219 -9.55 -16.20 -25.08
CA ARG A 219 -9.20 -16.10 -23.67
C ARG A 219 -7.98 -15.20 -23.54
N HIS A 220 -8.17 -14.08 -22.85
CA HIS A 220 -7.13 -13.14 -22.51
C HIS A 220 -7.08 -13.01 -20.99
N ASP A 221 -5.90 -13.20 -20.40
CA ASP A 221 -5.73 -13.12 -18.95
C ASP A 221 -5.38 -11.69 -18.57
N THR A 222 -6.37 -10.94 -18.09
CA THR A 222 -6.22 -9.56 -17.62
C THR A 222 -5.72 -9.48 -16.18
N SER A 223 -5.51 -10.62 -15.50
CA SER A 223 -5.14 -10.66 -14.07
C SER A 223 -3.63 -10.50 -13.84
N SER A 224 -2.82 -10.81 -14.86
CA SER A 224 -1.39 -10.52 -14.84
C SER A 224 -1.14 -9.16 -15.48
N TYR A 225 -0.95 -8.13 -14.65
CA TYR A 225 -0.43 -6.80 -15.02
C TYR A 225 0.98 -6.81 -15.66
N GLN A 226 1.46 -7.97 -16.11
CA GLN A 226 2.70 -8.15 -16.85
C GLN A 226 2.35 -8.48 -18.30
N GLU A 227 1.82 -7.51 -19.03
CA GLU A 227 1.55 -7.70 -20.44
C GLU A 227 2.79 -7.47 -21.30
N GLY A 228 2.86 -8.29 -22.36
CA GLY A 228 3.86 -8.16 -23.42
C GLY A 228 3.55 -6.97 -24.32
N THR A 229 3.88 -7.06 -25.61
CA THR A 229 3.58 -5.98 -26.54
C THR A 229 2.06 -5.87 -26.76
N HIS A 230 1.39 -4.83 -26.24
CA HIS A 230 -0.01 -4.44 -26.52
C HIS A 230 -0.31 -4.23 -28.02
N ARG A 231 0.71 -4.33 -28.87
CA ARG A 231 0.67 -4.10 -30.32
C ARG A 231 0.32 -5.37 -31.10
N THR A 232 -0.77 -6.04 -30.72
CA THR A 232 -1.30 -7.19 -31.45
C THR A 232 -2.64 -6.85 -32.12
N LEU A 233 -3.03 -7.68 -33.10
CA LEU A 233 -4.30 -7.53 -33.79
C LEU A 233 -5.51 -7.67 -32.84
N PHE A 234 -5.36 -8.42 -31.74
CA PHE A 234 -6.39 -8.58 -30.72
C PHE A 234 -6.73 -7.25 -30.03
N TYR A 235 -5.72 -6.52 -29.52
CA TYR A 235 -5.92 -5.21 -28.91
C TYR A 235 -6.46 -4.19 -29.91
N ALA A 236 -5.88 -4.15 -31.12
CA ALA A 236 -6.32 -3.23 -32.17
C ALA A 236 -7.80 -3.46 -32.56
N GLN A 237 -8.24 -4.72 -32.69
CA GLN A 237 -9.65 -5.03 -32.99
C GLN A 237 -10.58 -4.81 -31.80
N SER A 238 -10.12 -5.07 -30.59
CA SER A 238 -10.85 -4.78 -29.36
C SER A 238 -11.10 -3.27 -29.23
N TRP A 239 -10.05 -2.46 -29.44
CA TRP A 239 -10.10 -1.00 -29.45
C TRP A 239 -11.11 -0.46 -30.46
N ILE A 240 -11.03 -0.86 -31.72
CA ILE A 240 -11.94 -0.33 -32.76
C ILE A 240 -13.37 -0.86 -32.59
N THR A 241 -13.55 -2.04 -32.02
CA THR A 241 -14.87 -2.56 -31.65
C THR A 241 -15.48 -1.70 -30.54
N MET A 242 -14.71 -1.37 -29.49
CA MET A 242 -15.16 -0.47 -28.44
C MET A 242 -15.50 0.92 -29.00
N HIS A 243 -14.65 1.45 -29.89
CA HIS A 243 -14.88 2.72 -30.56
C HIS A 243 -16.21 2.72 -31.34
N TYR A 244 -16.54 1.63 -32.05
CA TYR A 244 -17.83 1.47 -32.72
C TYR A 244 -19.00 1.41 -31.73
N LEU A 245 -18.85 0.65 -30.64
CA LEU A 245 -19.91 0.46 -29.64
C LEU A 245 -20.27 1.77 -28.92
N LEU A 246 -19.27 2.56 -28.53
CA LEU A 246 -19.48 3.87 -27.91
C LEU A 246 -20.14 4.84 -28.89
N ASN A 247 -19.60 4.96 -30.11
CA ASN A 247 -20.10 5.92 -31.09
C ASN A 247 -21.51 5.60 -31.63
N LYS A 248 -21.94 4.33 -31.55
CA LYS A 248 -23.28 3.88 -31.95
C LYS A 248 -24.24 3.67 -30.78
N ASP A 249 -23.87 4.10 -29.58
CA ASP A 249 -24.66 3.99 -28.34
C ASP A 249 -25.08 2.54 -28.03
N LYS A 250 -24.20 1.55 -28.31
CA LYS A 250 -24.51 0.12 -28.21
C LYS A 250 -24.15 -0.55 -26.88
N LEU A 251 -23.70 0.22 -25.89
CA LEU A 251 -23.28 -0.34 -24.60
C LEU A 251 -24.40 -1.09 -23.86
N SER A 252 -25.66 -0.68 -24.04
CA SER A 252 -26.81 -1.37 -23.44
C SER A 252 -27.00 -2.77 -24.06
N GLU A 253 -26.92 -2.88 -25.38
CA GLU A 253 -26.91 -4.15 -26.10
C GLU A 253 -25.70 -4.99 -25.72
N THR A 254 -24.52 -4.38 -25.56
CA THR A 254 -23.32 -5.09 -25.08
C THR A 254 -23.51 -5.67 -23.68
N GLY A 255 -24.17 -4.95 -22.77
CA GLY A 255 -24.55 -5.48 -21.46
C GLY A 255 -25.46 -6.71 -21.57
N THR A 256 -26.41 -6.69 -22.51
CA THR A 256 -27.29 -7.84 -22.81
C THR A 256 -26.48 -9.02 -23.34
N TYR A 257 -25.57 -8.78 -24.30
CA TYR A 257 -24.66 -9.78 -24.85
C TYR A 257 -23.83 -10.45 -23.75
N LEU A 258 -23.19 -9.66 -22.87
CA LEU A 258 -22.37 -10.18 -21.78
C LEU A 258 -23.19 -11.06 -20.83
N GLY A 259 -24.41 -10.65 -20.49
CA GLY A 259 -25.33 -11.44 -19.68
C GLY A 259 -25.70 -12.79 -20.32
N LEU A 260 -25.96 -12.81 -21.64
CA LEU A 260 -26.27 -14.03 -22.38
C LEU A 260 -25.10 -15.02 -22.36
N VAL A 261 -23.88 -14.54 -22.59
CA VAL A 261 -22.70 -15.41 -22.66
C VAL A 261 -22.25 -15.88 -21.27
N GLN A 262 -22.16 -14.96 -20.31
CA GLN A 262 -21.57 -15.27 -19.00
C GLN A 262 -22.54 -15.92 -18.02
N LEU A 263 -23.81 -15.51 -18.03
CA LEU A 263 -24.80 -16.00 -17.07
C LEU A 263 -25.67 -17.12 -17.64
N GLN A 264 -25.97 -17.06 -18.94
CA GLN A 264 -26.86 -18.04 -19.59
C GLN A 264 -26.10 -19.04 -20.48
N HIS A 265 -24.80 -18.86 -20.67
CA HIS A 265 -23.94 -19.72 -21.49
C HIS A 265 -24.43 -19.89 -22.94
N VAL A 266 -25.06 -18.85 -23.48
CA VAL A 266 -25.48 -18.81 -24.89
C VAL A 266 -24.22 -18.72 -25.77
N PRO A 267 -24.12 -19.50 -26.87
CA PRO A 267 -23.01 -19.39 -27.81
C PRO A 267 -22.85 -17.97 -28.36
N VAL A 268 -21.60 -17.54 -28.60
CA VAL A 268 -21.28 -16.15 -28.95
C VAL A 268 -22.04 -15.63 -30.17
N GLU A 269 -22.16 -16.42 -31.24
CA GLU A 269 -22.88 -15.99 -32.45
C GLU A 269 -24.37 -15.74 -32.20
N GLU A 270 -25.01 -16.65 -31.46
CA GLU A 270 -26.42 -16.52 -31.07
C GLU A 270 -26.62 -15.33 -30.13
N ALA A 271 -25.70 -15.14 -29.18
CA ALA A 271 -25.72 -14.00 -28.26
C ALA A 271 -25.55 -12.67 -29.01
N ILE A 272 -24.68 -12.60 -30.01
CA ILE A 272 -24.53 -11.42 -30.88
C ILE A 272 -25.86 -11.11 -31.59
N GLN A 273 -26.49 -12.13 -32.18
CA GLN A 273 -27.74 -11.96 -32.89
C GLN A 273 -28.88 -11.48 -31.98
N GLN A 274 -29.00 -12.07 -30.79
CA GLN A 274 -30.03 -11.71 -29.81
C GLN A 274 -29.81 -10.30 -29.24
N ALA A 275 -28.57 -9.93 -28.94
CA ALA A 275 -28.26 -8.66 -28.29
C ALA A 275 -28.26 -7.48 -29.26
N TYR A 276 -27.61 -7.62 -30.42
CA TYR A 276 -27.42 -6.51 -31.37
C TYR A 276 -28.44 -6.50 -32.52
N GLY A 277 -29.27 -7.54 -32.64
CA GLY A 277 -30.29 -7.66 -33.69
C GLY A 277 -29.73 -7.89 -35.10
N MET A 278 -28.48 -8.36 -35.22
CA MET A 278 -27.80 -8.62 -36.49
C MET A 278 -26.86 -9.81 -36.37
N SER A 279 -26.56 -10.49 -37.49
CA SER A 279 -25.65 -11.63 -37.46
C SER A 279 -24.21 -11.20 -37.14
N ALA A 280 -23.39 -12.13 -36.64
CA ALA A 280 -21.97 -11.86 -36.36
C ALA A 280 -21.21 -11.32 -37.58
N ALA A 281 -21.50 -11.83 -38.78
CA ALA A 281 -20.91 -11.34 -40.03
C ALA A 281 -21.36 -9.91 -40.39
N GLN A 282 -22.62 -9.56 -40.08
CA GLN A 282 -23.12 -8.19 -40.28
C GLN A 282 -22.45 -7.22 -39.31
N LEU A 283 -22.29 -7.61 -38.04
CA LEU A 283 -21.59 -6.80 -37.04
C LEU A 283 -20.11 -6.62 -37.40
N ASP A 284 -19.43 -7.68 -37.83
CA ASP A 284 -18.03 -7.64 -38.26
C ASP A 284 -17.84 -6.65 -39.43
N LYS A 285 -18.71 -6.73 -40.44
CA LYS A 285 -18.73 -5.78 -41.54
C LYS A 285 -19.00 -4.34 -41.07
N ALA A 286 -19.92 -4.15 -40.12
CA ALA A 286 -20.26 -2.83 -39.60
C ALA A 286 -19.07 -2.17 -38.86
N VAL A 287 -18.32 -2.93 -38.06
CA VAL A 287 -17.10 -2.45 -37.37
C VAL A 287 -16.00 -2.09 -38.38
N LYS A 288 -15.80 -2.92 -39.41
CA LYS A 288 -14.83 -2.65 -40.49
C LYS A 288 -15.19 -1.41 -41.30
N ASP A 289 -16.44 -1.32 -41.75
CA ASP A 289 -16.96 -0.15 -42.48
C ASP A 289 -16.81 1.12 -41.63
N TYR A 290 -17.06 1.01 -40.32
CA TYR A 290 -16.87 2.10 -39.37
C TYR A 290 -15.41 2.55 -39.28
N PHE A 291 -14.47 1.61 -39.09
CA PHE A 291 -13.03 1.92 -39.08
C PHE A 291 -12.59 2.68 -40.33
N HIS A 292 -13.00 2.21 -41.52
CA HIS A 292 -12.68 2.88 -42.77
C HIS A 292 -13.36 4.25 -42.95
N SER A 293 -14.44 4.52 -42.21
CA SER A 293 -15.08 5.84 -42.18
C SER A 293 -14.31 6.88 -41.36
N LEU A 294 -13.45 6.44 -40.43
CA LEU A 294 -12.62 7.30 -39.57
C LEU A 294 -11.40 7.85 -40.33
N LYS A 295 -11.65 8.77 -41.27
CA LYS A 295 -10.61 9.37 -42.12
C LYS A 295 -9.49 10.06 -41.33
N GLN A 296 -9.79 10.59 -40.14
CA GLN A 296 -8.81 11.27 -39.29
C GLN A 296 -7.71 10.31 -38.82
N LEU A 297 -8.04 9.08 -38.39
CA LEU A 297 -7.04 8.06 -38.02
C LEU A 297 -6.08 7.76 -39.16
N GLN A 298 -6.62 7.65 -40.37
CA GLN A 298 -5.83 7.39 -41.58
C GLN A 298 -4.89 8.56 -41.89
N GLN A 299 -5.36 9.79 -41.73
CA GLN A 299 -4.55 11.00 -41.93
C GLN A 299 -3.45 11.13 -40.85
N ASP A 300 -3.76 10.84 -39.59
CA ASP A 300 -2.81 10.89 -38.49
C ASP A 300 -1.72 9.83 -38.66
N GLN A 301 -2.10 8.63 -39.08
CA GLN A 301 -1.17 7.55 -39.41
C GLN A 301 -0.22 7.94 -40.55
N GLN A 302 -0.76 8.48 -41.64
CA GLN A 302 0.05 8.94 -42.78
C GLN A 302 0.98 10.10 -42.36
N SER A 303 0.49 11.02 -41.55
CA SER A 303 1.26 12.16 -41.05
C SER A 303 2.39 11.70 -40.12
N ALA A 304 2.14 10.73 -39.24
CA ALA A 304 3.16 10.16 -38.36
C ALA A 304 4.26 9.41 -39.14
N GLN A 305 3.92 8.79 -40.27
CA GLN A 305 4.89 8.16 -41.18
C GLN A 305 5.72 9.20 -41.97
N GLN A 306 5.18 10.40 -42.22
CA GLN A 306 5.82 11.43 -43.06
C GLN A 306 6.60 12.47 -42.26
N ALA A 307 6.13 12.85 -41.08
CA ALA A 307 6.71 13.89 -40.24
C ALA A 307 7.41 13.27 -39.02
N GLY A 308 8.74 13.28 -39.02
CA GLY A 308 9.56 12.87 -37.88
C GLY A 308 9.46 13.75 -36.63
N ASN A 309 8.40 14.55 -36.47
CA ASN A 309 8.18 15.42 -35.32
C ASN A 309 6.72 15.88 -35.25
N THR A 310 5.99 15.63 -34.15
CA THR A 310 4.62 16.17 -33.98
C THR A 310 4.17 16.29 -32.52
N ASN A 311 4.62 17.33 -31.82
CA ASN A 311 3.88 17.86 -30.64
C ASN A 311 2.94 19.03 -31.00
N ALA A 312 2.57 19.19 -32.29
CA ALA A 312 1.69 20.27 -32.72
C ALA A 312 0.32 19.73 -33.16
N ASN A 313 -0.72 20.04 -32.37
CA ASN A 313 -2.15 20.07 -32.70
C ASN A 313 -2.60 19.08 -33.79
N ARG A 314 -2.90 17.84 -33.39
CA ARG A 314 -3.64 16.90 -34.24
C ARG A 314 -5.12 16.95 -33.84
N PRO A 315 -6.04 17.25 -34.77
CA PRO A 315 -7.47 17.25 -34.47
C PRO A 315 -7.94 15.82 -34.18
N GLN A 316 -8.42 15.59 -32.95
CA GLN A 316 -8.90 14.27 -32.51
C GLN A 316 -10.35 13.97 -32.94
N ILE A 317 -10.79 12.73 -32.74
CA ILE A 317 -12.06 12.22 -33.29
C ILE A 317 -13.25 12.70 -32.45
N GLU A 318 -13.17 12.56 -31.13
CA GLU A 318 -14.21 13.00 -30.21
C GLU A 318 -13.71 14.10 -29.30
N HIS A 319 -14.51 15.17 -29.19
CA HIS A 319 -14.25 16.34 -28.36
C HIS A 319 -15.47 16.64 -27.53
N PHE A 320 -15.30 16.73 -26.22
CA PHE A 320 -16.36 17.20 -25.32
C PHE A 320 -15.77 18.04 -24.19
N ALA A 321 -16.63 18.81 -23.53
CA ALA A 321 -16.20 19.68 -22.45
C ALA A 321 -15.59 18.86 -21.30
N ALA A 322 -14.49 19.35 -20.73
CA ALA A 322 -13.88 18.72 -19.57
C ALA A 322 -14.92 18.63 -18.43
N PRO A 323 -15.14 17.45 -17.83
CA PRO A 323 -16.18 17.26 -16.83
C PRO A 323 -15.91 18.03 -15.54
N LEU A 324 -14.64 18.34 -15.27
CA LEU A 324 -14.17 19.08 -14.10
C LEU A 324 -13.10 20.08 -14.54
N GLY A 325 -13.20 21.31 -14.05
CA GLY A 325 -12.17 22.34 -14.12
C GLY A 325 -11.37 22.48 -12.81
N PRO A 326 -10.34 23.33 -12.80
CA PRO A 326 -9.52 23.58 -11.61
C PRO A 326 -10.31 24.08 -10.40
N ASP A 327 -11.40 24.83 -10.64
CA ASP A 327 -12.23 25.43 -9.58
C ASP A 327 -13.30 24.46 -9.04
N ASP A 328 -13.52 23.32 -9.70
CA ASP A 328 -14.53 22.32 -9.31
C ASP A 328 -14.01 21.31 -8.28
N ILE A 329 -12.69 21.30 -8.00
CA ILE A 329 -12.04 20.31 -7.13
C ILE A 329 -11.37 20.99 -5.95
N ALA A 330 -11.73 20.56 -4.74
CA ALA A 330 -11.03 20.96 -3.52
C ALA A 330 -9.71 20.18 -3.39
N ILE A 331 -8.58 20.88 -3.51
CA ILE A 331 -7.24 20.30 -3.34
C ILE A 331 -6.57 20.91 -2.12
N SER A 332 -6.33 20.07 -1.11
CA SER A 332 -5.49 20.41 0.04
C SER A 332 -4.03 20.05 -0.24
N ALA A 333 -3.09 20.82 0.30
CA ALA A 333 -1.67 20.59 0.15
C ALA A 333 -0.98 20.66 1.51
N ARG A 334 -0.08 19.73 1.80
CA ARG A 334 0.74 19.72 3.02
C ARG A 334 2.20 19.38 2.71
N PRO A 335 3.17 19.92 3.46
CA PRO A 335 4.56 19.50 3.34
C PRO A 335 4.75 18.05 3.81
N VAL A 336 5.68 17.35 3.16
CA VAL A 336 6.19 16.04 3.54
C VAL A 336 7.71 16.17 3.77
N SER A 337 8.25 15.50 4.78
CA SER A 337 9.69 15.48 5.00
C SER A 337 10.38 14.63 3.93
N GLU A 338 11.62 14.97 3.55
CA GLU A 338 12.38 14.15 2.59
C GLU A 338 12.49 12.70 3.05
N THR A 339 12.69 12.45 4.34
CA THR A 339 12.76 11.09 4.89
C THR A 339 11.46 10.32 4.74
N ASN A 340 10.30 10.96 4.99
CA ASN A 340 9.01 10.30 4.80
C ASN A 340 8.73 10.02 3.32
N ALA A 341 9.05 10.97 2.43
CA ALA A 341 8.91 10.76 1.00
C ALA A 341 9.83 9.62 0.51
N ALA A 342 11.08 9.56 0.99
CA ALA A 342 12.00 8.48 0.68
C ALA A 342 11.50 7.12 1.19
N ALA A 343 10.94 7.06 2.40
CA ALA A 343 10.35 5.84 2.95
C ALA A 343 9.14 5.35 2.14
N GLN A 344 8.27 6.27 1.72
CA GLN A 344 7.14 5.96 0.85
C GLN A 344 7.59 5.44 -0.53
N LEU A 345 8.61 6.06 -1.14
CA LEU A 345 9.17 5.56 -2.40
C LEU A 345 9.85 4.19 -2.23
N ALA A 346 10.49 3.96 -1.08
CA ALA A 346 11.07 2.65 -0.76
C ALA A 346 10.00 1.57 -0.57
N GLU A 347 8.83 1.92 -0.03
CA GLU A 347 7.66 1.04 0.00
C GLU A 347 7.25 0.59 -1.40
N VAL A 348 7.19 1.51 -2.38
CA VAL A 348 6.92 1.17 -3.78
C VAL A 348 7.97 0.20 -4.31
N MET A 349 9.25 0.45 -4.04
CA MET A 349 10.35 -0.42 -4.50
C MET A 349 10.30 -1.83 -3.90
N VAL A 350 9.88 -2.02 -2.64
CA VAL A 350 9.79 -3.37 -2.05
C VAL A 350 8.67 -4.22 -2.63
N ARG A 351 7.63 -3.57 -3.17
CA ARG A 351 6.51 -4.22 -3.85
C ARG A 351 6.89 -4.72 -5.25
N LEU A 352 7.86 -4.08 -5.90
CA LEU A 352 8.45 -4.53 -7.17
C LEU A 352 9.50 -5.64 -6.94
N PRO A 353 9.27 -6.89 -7.38
CA PRO A 353 10.20 -8.00 -7.12
C PRO A 353 11.66 -7.71 -7.52
N GLU A 354 11.86 -7.07 -8.65
CA GLU A 354 13.17 -6.72 -9.23
C GLU A 354 13.85 -5.52 -8.56
N ARG A 355 13.11 -4.69 -7.83
CA ARG A 355 13.64 -3.56 -7.04
C ARG A 355 13.67 -3.82 -5.54
N ARG A 356 13.12 -4.96 -5.09
CA ARG A 356 12.89 -5.22 -3.67
C ARG A 356 14.13 -5.12 -2.80
N GLU A 357 15.26 -5.64 -3.26
CA GLU A 357 16.51 -5.55 -2.51
C GLU A 357 17.01 -4.10 -2.38
N GLN A 358 16.82 -3.27 -3.41
CA GLN A 358 17.18 -1.85 -3.38
C GLN A 358 16.25 -1.08 -2.42
N GLY A 359 14.95 -1.37 -2.46
CA GLY A 359 13.97 -0.83 -1.51
C GLY A 359 14.32 -1.15 -0.06
N LEU A 360 14.68 -2.41 0.24
CA LEU A 360 15.09 -2.82 1.58
C LEU A 360 16.37 -2.13 2.06
N LYS A 361 17.36 -1.93 1.18
CA LYS A 361 18.58 -1.15 1.51
C LYS A 361 18.25 0.30 1.84
N GLU A 362 17.29 0.89 1.14
CA GLU A 362 16.86 2.26 1.41
C GLU A 362 16.10 2.37 2.73
N ILE A 363 15.22 1.41 3.04
CA ILE A 363 14.53 1.31 4.34
C ILE A 363 15.57 1.19 5.48
N ASP A 364 16.54 0.28 5.36
CA ASP A 364 17.62 0.11 6.35
C ASP A 364 18.45 1.37 6.53
N ARG A 365 18.75 2.08 5.43
CA ARG A 365 19.44 3.38 5.48
C ARG A 365 18.64 4.41 6.26
N ILE A 366 17.32 4.48 6.03
CA ILE A 366 16.41 5.43 6.68
C ILE A 366 16.34 5.14 8.19
N LEU A 367 16.14 3.90 8.59
CA LEU A 367 16.05 3.50 10.01
C LEU A 367 17.37 3.67 10.78
N LYS A 368 18.50 3.82 10.07
CA LYS A 368 19.83 4.13 10.64
C LYS A 368 20.16 5.61 10.68
N LEU A 369 19.27 6.48 10.21
CA LEU A 369 19.51 7.93 10.27
C LEU A 369 19.56 8.40 11.71
N THR A 370 20.41 9.39 11.96
CA THR A 370 20.53 10.03 13.27
C THR A 370 20.35 11.54 13.14
N ASP A 371 19.82 12.16 14.18
CA ASP A 371 19.67 13.60 14.27
C ASP A 371 21.03 14.26 14.51
N LYS A 372 21.05 15.59 14.62
CA LYS A 372 22.28 16.36 14.85
C LYS A 372 22.97 16.03 16.17
N ASN A 373 22.28 15.37 17.10
CA ASN A 373 22.76 14.97 18.42
C ASN A 373 23.12 13.47 18.46
N GLY A 374 23.05 12.76 17.34
CA GLY A 374 23.33 11.33 17.24
C GLY A 374 22.20 10.43 17.73
N GLN A 375 20.99 10.95 17.95
CA GLN A 375 19.82 10.15 18.32
C GLN A 375 19.17 9.55 17.06
N PRO A 376 18.71 8.30 17.08
CA PRO A 376 18.00 7.70 15.93
C PRO A 376 16.81 8.56 15.50
N VAL A 377 16.72 8.84 14.20
CA VAL A 377 15.55 9.44 13.57
C VAL A 377 14.73 8.32 12.99
N ASP A 378 13.84 7.80 13.82
CA ASP A 378 13.00 6.69 13.45
C ASP A 378 11.91 7.10 12.44
N ASN A 379 11.37 6.13 11.70
CA ASN A 379 10.42 6.40 10.62
C ASN A 379 9.27 5.39 10.55
N GLU A 380 8.07 5.88 10.85
CA GLU A 380 6.84 5.10 10.88
C GLU A 380 6.50 4.45 9.53
N VAL A 381 6.65 5.18 8.41
CA VAL A 381 6.40 4.65 7.07
C VAL A 381 7.38 3.51 6.74
N ALA A 382 8.66 3.67 7.08
CA ALA A 382 9.69 2.66 6.84
C ALA A 382 9.42 1.37 7.62
N HIS A 383 8.99 1.49 8.88
CA HIS A 383 8.55 0.35 9.70
C HIS A 383 7.35 -0.37 9.10
N ARG A 384 6.32 0.35 8.63
CA ARG A 384 5.19 -0.29 7.94
C ARG A 384 5.60 -1.00 6.65
N ALA A 385 6.45 -0.37 5.85
CA ALA A 385 6.95 -0.97 4.61
C ALA A 385 7.73 -2.26 4.91
N LEU A 386 8.53 -2.28 5.98
CA LEU A 386 9.25 -3.47 6.41
C LEU A 386 8.31 -4.56 6.96
N ALA A 387 7.29 -4.16 7.73
CA ALA A 387 6.24 -5.06 8.19
C ALA A 387 5.51 -5.74 7.02
N TRP A 388 5.17 -4.98 5.97
CA TRP A 388 4.57 -5.53 4.75
C TRP A 388 5.48 -6.59 4.12
N VAL A 389 6.79 -6.34 4.01
CA VAL A 389 7.75 -7.34 3.50
C VAL A 389 7.78 -8.60 4.37
N HIS A 390 7.73 -8.46 5.69
CA HIS A 390 7.67 -9.60 6.61
C HIS A 390 6.36 -10.38 6.47
N ILE A 391 5.22 -9.71 6.27
CA ILE A 391 3.93 -10.36 5.98
C ILE A 391 4.03 -11.22 4.72
N GLU A 392 4.58 -10.68 3.63
CA GLU A 392 4.75 -11.40 2.37
C GLU A 392 5.66 -12.63 2.51
N LYS A 393 6.69 -12.53 3.37
CA LYS A 393 7.59 -13.64 3.70
C LYS A 393 7.01 -14.63 4.73
N LYS A 394 5.82 -14.36 5.28
CA LYS A 394 5.20 -15.11 6.39
C LYS A 394 6.02 -15.06 7.69
N GLU A 395 6.81 -14.01 7.88
CA GLU A 395 7.60 -13.69 9.07
C GLU A 395 6.75 -12.87 10.05
N PHE A 396 5.63 -13.45 10.51
CA PHE A 396 4.60 -12.72 11.25
C PHE A 396 5.06 -12.10 12.59
N PRO A 397 5.93 -12.75 13.40
CA PRO A 397 6.44 -12.12 14.62
C PRO A 397 7.22 -10.83 14.34
N GLN A 398 8.08 -10.86 13.30
CA GLN A 398 8.85 -9.69 12.86
C GLN A 398 7.91 -8.60 12.32
N ALA A 399 6.92 -8.98 11.52
CA ALA A 399 5.91 -8.02 11.06
C ALA A 399 5.19 -7.34 12.22
N ALA A 400 4.79 -8.08 13.25
CA ALA A 400 4.12 -7.53 14.43
C ALA A 400 5.03 -6.59 15.24
N GLU A 401 6.33 -6.90 15.35
CA GLU A 401 7.33 -6.03 15.98
C GLU A 401 7.46 -4.70 15.23
N GLU A 402 7.64 -4.74 13.92
CA GLU A 402 7.75 -3.55 13.06
C GLU A 402 6.48 -2.66 13.13
N LEU A 403 5.29 -3.26 13.13
CA LEU A 403 4.04 -2.51 13.31
C LEU A 403 3.89 -1.94 14.73
N GLY A 404 4.47 -2.59 15.73
CA GLY A 404 4.57 -2.08 17.10
C GLY A 404 5.46 -0.83 17.16
N ASN A 405 6.60 -0.85 16.47
CA ASN A 405 7.50 0.29 16.34
C ASN A 405 6.81 1.46 15.61
N ALA A 406 6.12 1.18 14.49
CA ALA A 406 5.31 2.17 13.80
C ALA A 406 4.22 2.77 14.70
N ALA A 407 3.50 1.93 15.48
CA ALA A 407 2.47 2.39 16.42
C ALA A 407 3.02 3.29 17.53
N ALA A 408 4.27 3.07 17.97
CA ALA A 408 4.92 3.89 18.98
C ALA A 408 5.24 5.30 18.48
N LEU A 409 5.47 5.45 17.16
CA LEU A 409 5.73 6.73 16.51
C LEU A 409 4.44 7.48 16.16
N ASP A 410 3.45 6.80 15.57
CA ASP A 410 2.12 7.35 15.31
C ASP A 410 1.00 6.34 15.68
N PRO A 411 0.42 6.44 16.89
CA PRO A 411 -0.69 5.59 17.32
C PRO A 411 -2.00 5.81 16.53
N ASN A 412 -2.10 6.90 15.76
CA ASN A 412 -3.29 7.28 15.02
C ASN A 412 -3.22 6.87 13.55
N ASP A 413 -2.12 6.28 13.10
CA ASP A 413 -2.01 5.82 11.74
C ASP A 413 -2.98 4.65 11.46
N ILE A 414 -3.92 4.94 10.56
CA ILE A 414 -5.00 4.02 10.17
C ILE A 414 -4.47 2.82 9.38
N TRP A 415 -3.33 2.98 8.69
CA TRP A 415 -2.70 1.92 7.93
C TRP A 415 -2.03 0.91 8.83
N ASN A 416 -1.33 1.38 9.86
CA ASN A 416 -0.76 0.50 10.87
C ASN A 416 -1.83 -0.37 11.56
N ARG A 417 -3.01 0.20 11.87
CA ARG A 417 -4.17 -0.56 12.40
C ARG A 417 -4.65 -1.64 11.45
N TYR A 418 -4.77 -1.32 10.16
CA TYR A 418 -5.13 -2.29 9.14
C TYR A 418 -4.09 -3.42 9.02
N TYR A 419 -2.79 -3.10 8.99
CA TYR A 419 -1.74 -4.11 8.91
C TYR A 419 -1.67 -4.99 10.16
N LEU A 420 -1.95 -4.47 11.34
CA LEU A 420 -2.07 -5.27 12.57
C LEU A 420 -3.22 -6.29 12.47
N ALA A 421 -4.34 -5.90 11.88
CA ALA A 421 -5.44 -6.83 11.57
C ALA A 421 -5.03 -7.87 10.52
N LEU A 422 -4.33 -7.44 9.46
CA LEU A 422 -3.85 -8.31 8.39
C LEU A 422 -2.86 -9.37 8.89
N VAL A 423 -1.89 -8.99 9.75
CA VAL A 423 -0.93 -9.94 10.34
C VAL A 423 -1.65 -11.01 11.14
N LYS A 424 -2.63 -10.63 11.98
CA LYS A 424 -3.43 -11.59 12.78
C LYS A 424 -4.16 -12.58 11.87
N TYR A 425 -4.81 -12.08 10.83
CA TYR A 425 -5.50 -12.91 9.85
C TYR A 425 -4.57 -13.87 9.11
N LYS A 426 -3.45 -13.37 8.54
CA LYS A 426 -2.50 -14.19 7.78
C LYS A 426 -1.77 -15.22 8.67
N THR A 427 -1.52 -14.87 9.94
CA THR A 427 -0.96 -15.81 10.94
C THR A 427 -1.91 -16.98 11.17
N ALA A 428 -3.17 -16.69 11.50
CA ALA A 428 -4.20 -17.70 11.72
C ALA A 428 -4.41 -18.59 10.49
N GLN A 429 -4.50 -17.98 9.30
CA GLN A 429 -4.65 -18.70 8.03
C GLN A 429 -3.45 -19.62 7.73
N THR A 430 -2.22 -19.15 7.96
CA THR A 430 -1.01 -19.93 7.66
C THR A 430 -0.81 -21.07 8.66
N ASN A 431 -1.04 -20.81 9.94
CA ASN A 431 -0.86 -21.80 11.00
C ASN A 431 -2.04 -22.75 11.15
N HIS A 432 -3.17 -22.48 10.49
CA HIS A 432 -4.44 -23.20 10.67
C HIS A 432 -4.88 -23.16 12.15
N GLU A 433 -4.83 -21.96 12.72
CA GLU A 433 -5.16 -21.65 14.13
C GLU A 433 -6.30 -20.63 14.20
N GLU A 434 -6.87 -20.46 15.39
CA GLU A 434 -7.89 -19.44 15.64
C GLU A 434 -7.29 -18.02 15.67
N MET A 435 -8.01 -17.04 15.12
CA MET A 435 -7.59 -15.64 15.10
C MET A 435 -7.53 -15.06 16.51
N GLN A 436 -6.32 -14.69 16.94
CA GLN A 436 -6.06 -14.08 18.23
C GLN A 436 -6.46 -12.59 18.25
N GLY A 437 -6.98 -12.12 19.39
CA GLY A 437 -7.29 -10.69 19.59
C GLY A 437 -8.40 -10.17 18.67
N LEU A 438 -9.40 -11.00 18.38
CA LEU A 438 -10.48 -10.74 17.42
C LEU A 438 -11.24 -9.43 17.69
N ALA A 439 -11.54 -9.13 18.96
CA ALA A 439 -12.24 -7.90 19.33
C ALA A 439 -11.44 -6.65 18.93
N ASN A 440 -10.13 -6.64 19.20
CA ASN A 440 -9.24 -5.53 18.81
C ASN A 440 -9.13 -5.44 17.28
N MET A 441 -8.99 -6.58 16.60
CA MET A 441 -8.98 -6.62 15.12
C MET A 441 -10.26 -6.01 14.52
N MET A 442 -11.44 -6.34 15.04
CA MET A 442 -12.71 -5.78 14.56
C MET A 442 -12.84 -4.28 14.84
N ILE A 443 -12.30 -3.79 15.97
CA ILE A 443 -12.25 -2.36 16.29
C ILE A 443 -11.30 -1.63 15.33
N ASP A 444 -10.09 -2.15 15.14
CA ASP A 444 -9.09 -1.57 14.24
C ASP A 444 -9.62 -1.47 12.81
N LEU A 445 -10.22 -2.55 12.29
CA LEU A 445 -10.85 -2.54 10.96
C LEU A 445 -12.01 -1.56 10.85
N LYS A 446 -12.82 -1.40 11.92
CA LYS A 446 -13.89 -0.40 11.93
C LYS A 446 -13.33 1.01 11.89
N VAL A 447 -12.28 1.32 12.65
CA VAL A 447 -11.61 2.62 12.60
C VAL A 447 -11.04 2.89 11.21
N THR A 448 -10.42 1.89 10.57
CA THR A 448 -9.96 2.00 9.19
C THR A 448 -11.12 2.33 8.24
N LEU A 449 -12.27 1.66 8.38
CA LEU A 449 -13.46 1.90 7.55
C LEU A 449 -14.16 3.23 7.84
N ASP A 450 -14.09 3.74 9.07
CA ASP A 450 -14.59 5.07 9.41
C ASP A 450 -13.77 6.16 8.70
N TRP A 451 -12.47 5.91 8.44
CA TRP A 451 -11.59 6.83 7.71
C TRP A 451 -11.61 6.63 6.19
N TYR A 452 -11.66 5.38 5.72
CA TYR A 452 -11.77 5.02 4.30
C TYR A 452 -12.97 4.08 4.06
N PRO A 453 -14.19 4.62 3.91
CA PRO A 453 -15.42 3.83 3.84
C PRO A 453 -15.55 2.91 2.63
N GLU A 454 -14.72 3.12 1.59
CA GLU A 454 -14.72 2.28 0.40
C GLU A 454 -13.69 1.15 0.46
N PHE A 455 -12.98 0.93 1.58
CA PHE A 455 -11.87 -0.02 1.62
C PHE A 455 -12.37 -1.47 1.58
N ALA A 456 -12.37 -2.10 0.40
CA ALA A 456 -12.96 -3.43 0.22
C ALA A 456 -12.25 -4.51 1.04
N GLU A 457 -10.92 -4.45 1.12
CA GLU A 457 -10.14 -5.44 1.87
C GLU A 457 -10.40 -5.36 3.38
N ALA A 458 -10.60 -4.16 3.93
CA ALA A 458 -10.99 -4.03 5.34
C ALA A 458 -12.38 -4.64 5.61
N TYR A 459 -13.34 -4.52 4.69
CA TYR A 459 -14.62 -5.24 4.81
C TYR A 459 -14.45 -6.76 4.69
N ASN A 460 -13.58 -7.22 3.80
CA ASN A 460 -13.26 -8.64 3.65
C ASN A 460 -12.67 -9.21 4.97
N LEU A 461 -11.63 -8.58 5.51
CA LEU A 461 -11.04 -8.98 6.79
C LEU A 461 -12.05 -8.90 7.94
N LEU A 462 -12.93 -7.89 7.94
CA LEU A 462 -13.99 -7.76 8.94
C LEU A 462 -15.02 -8.88 8.82
N ALA A 463 -15.35 -9.30 7.60
CA ALA A 463 -16.22 -10.44 7.35
C ALA A 463 -15.60 -11.74 7.89
N MET A 464 -14.30 -11.97 7.63
CA MET A 464 -13.58 -13.14 8.13
C MET A 464 -13.50 -13.14 9.66
N ALA A 465 -13.20 -11.99 10.27
CA ALA A 465 -13.21 -11.84 11.73
C ALA A 465 -14.61 -12.11 12.33
N ARG A 466 -15.67 -11.59 11.70
CA ARG A 466 -17.06 -11.83 12.13
C ARG A 466 -17.49 -13.27 11.90
N MET A 467 -16.96 -13.97 10.90
CA MET A 467 -17.28 -15.38 10.69
C MET A 467 -16.79 -16.21 11.87
N GLU A 468 -15.65 -15.85 12.45
CA GLU A 468 -15.06 -16.55 13.60
C GLU A 468 -15.75 -16.22 14.94
N GLY A 469 -16.06 -14.96 15.23
CA GLY A 469 -16.63 -14.56 16.54
C GLY A 469 -18.01 -13.90 16.53
N GLY A 470 -18.50 -13.41 15.39
CA GLY A 470 -19.75 -12.64 15.26
C GLY A 470 -20.92 -13.35 14.57
N GLY A 471 -20.69 -14.56 14.06
CA GLY A 471 -21.68 -15.38 13.35
C GLY A 471 -21.80 -15.07 11.85
N ALA A 472 -22.25 -16.08 11.08
CA ALA A 472 -22.24 -16.04 9.62
C ALA A 472 -23.13 -14.95 9.00
N ALA A 473 -24.18 -14.49 9.69
CA ALA A 473 -25.03 -13.39 9.21
C ALA A 473 -24.27 -12.04 9.19
N SER A 474 -23.61 -11.70 10.30
CA SER A 474 -22.81 -10.47 10.42
C SER A 474 -21.60 -10.48 9.48
N ALA A 475 -21.00 -11.66 9.28
CA ALA A 475 -19.95 -11.88 8.28
C ALA A 475 -20.44 -11.63 6.86
N MET A 476 -21.62 -12.17 6.52
CA MET A 476 -22.22 -11.99 5.19
C MET A 476 -22.56 -10.53 4.89
N ASP A 477 -22.96 -9.75 5.90
CA ASP A 477 -23.23 -8.32 5.70
C ASP A 477 -21.94 -7.54 5.36
N ALA A 478 -20.83 -7.79 6.05
CA ALA A 478 -19.54 -7.20 5.70
C ALA A 478 -19.03 -7.70 4.33
N MET A 479 -19.21 -8.99 4.01
CA MET A 479 -18.79 -9.56 2.73
C MET A 479 -19.57 -8.98 1.54
N LYS A 480 -20.86 -8.66 1.72
CA LYS A 480 -21.64 -7.98 0.68
C LYS A 480 -21.07 -6.61 0.35
N GLU A 481 -20.60 -5.85 1.35
CA GLU A 481 -19.95 -4.57 1.11
C GLU A 481 -18.63 -4.75 0.33
N ALA A 482 -17.79 -5.71 0.73
CA ALA A 482 -16.56 -6.04 0.00
C ALA A 482 -16.81 -6.39 -1.47
N LEU A 483 -17.80 -7.25 -1.75
CA LEU A 483 -18.19 -7.65 -3.11
C LEU A 483 -18.88 -6.51 -3.89
N ALA A 484 -19.62 -5.63 -3.22
CA ALA A 484 -20.20 -4.46 -3.87
C ALA A 484 -19.12 -3.45 -4.28
N LEU A 485 -18.02 -3.38 -3.51
CA LEU A 485 -16.87 -2.50 -3.75
C LEU A 485 -15.89 -3.08 -4.77
N SER A 486 -15.68 -4.39 -4.78
CA SER A 486 -14.80 -5.08 -5.73
C SER A 486 -15.47 -6.35 -6.29
N PRO A 487 -16.38 -6.21 -7.28
CA PRO A 487 -17.23 -7.30 -7.76
C PRO A 487 -16.48 -8.38 -8.54
N ARG A 488 -15.25 -8.10 -8.99
CA ARG A 488 -14.40 -9.04 -9.73
C ARG A 488 -13.40 -9.79 -8.86
N ASN A 489 -13.29 -9.49 -7.56
CA ASN A 489 -12.32 -10.14 -6.70
C ASN A 489 -12.76 -11.58 -6.34
N GLU A 490 -12.11 -12.56 -6.95
CA GLU A 490 -12.44 -13.98 -6.75
C GLU A 490 -12.14 -14.48 -5.34
N GLN A 491 -11.19 -13.87 -4.62
CA GLN A 491 -10.92 -14.20 -3.22
C GLN A 491 -12.13 -13.84 -2.34
N TYR A 492 -12.81 -12.72 -2.63
CA TYR A 492 -14.03 -12.33 -1.90
C TYR A 492 -15.18 -13.28 -2.21
N VAL A 493 -15.31 -13.71 -3.47
CA VAL A 493 -16.30 -14.72 -3.86
C VAL A 493 -16.00 -16.06 -3.18
N PHE A 494 -14.73 -16.45 -3.06
CA PHE A 494 -14.32 -17.64 -2.33
C PHE A 494 -14.68 -17.55 -0.84
N ASN A 495 -14.33 -16.43 -0.19
CA ASN A 495 -14.64 -16.19 1.22
C ASN A 495 -16.16 -16.14 1.45
N GLN A 496 -16.94 -15.61 0.50
CA GLN A 496 -18.41 -15.71 0.53
C GLN A 496 -18.87 -17.16 0.57
N GLY A 497 -18.28 -18.05 -0.23
CA GLY A 497 -18.53 -19.49 -0.19
C GLY A 497 -18.30 -20.09 1.20
N GLN A 498 -17.16 -19.76 1.83
CA GLN A 498 -16.84 -20.20 3.20
C GLN A 498 -17.86 -19.69 4.23
N ILE A 499 -18.32 -18.45 4.11
CA ILE A 499 -19.35 -17.90 5.00
C ILE A 499 -20.70 -18.61 4.79
N GLN A 500 -21.07 -18.95 3.55
CA GLN A 500 -22.31 -19.72 3.28
C GLN A 500 -22.23 -21.13 3.86
N GLU A 501 -21.06 -21.77 3.79
CA GLU A 501 -20.81 -23.07 4.40
C GLU A 501 -20.94 -22.99 5.93
N ALA A 502 -20.31 -22.01 6.57
CA ALA A 502 -20.46 -21.74 8.01
C ALA A 502 -21.93 -21.44 8.39
N ALA A 503 -22.71 -20.82 7.49
CA ALA A 503 -24.13 -20.59 7.63
C ALA A 503 -25.01 -21.84 7.36
N LYS A 504 -24.40 -23.00 7.05
CA LYS A 504 -25.07 -24.26 6.66
C LYS A 504 -25.94 -24.14 5.40
N LYS A 505 -25.62 -23.20 4.51
CA LYS A 505 -26.27 -23.00 3.21
C LYS A 505 -25.49 -23.74 2.13
N TRP A 506 -25.53 -25.06 2.19
CA TRP A 506 -24.68 -25.97 1.41
C TRP A 506 -24.81 -25.77 -0.09
N GLU A 507 -26.04 -25.64 -0.59
CA GLU A 507 -26.30 -25.50 -2.02
C GLU A 507 -25.72 -24.19 -2.57
N ALA A 508 -25.78 -23.11 -1.78
CA ALA A 508 -25.19 -21.83 -2.16
C ALA A 508 -23.66 -21.86 -2.13
N ALA A 509 -23.07 -22.49 -1.10
CA ALA A 509 -21.62 -22.68 -1.00
C ALA A 509 -21.09 -23.54 -2.17
N GLN A 510 -21.76 -24.66 -2.45
CA GLN A 510 -21.42 -25.56 -3.56
C GLN A 510 -21.44 -24.82 -4.90
N ALA A 511 -22.50 -24.07 -5.19
CA ALA A 511 -22.61 -23.32 -6.44
C ALA A 511 -21.45 -22.31 -6.64
N ILE A 512 -21.02 -21.66 -5.55
CA ILE A 512 -19.86 -20.75 -5.57
C ILE A 512 -18.57 -21.52 -5.89
N PHE A 513 -18.26 -22.58 -5.14
CA PHE A 513 -17.02 -23.33 -5.34
C PHE A 513 -16.99 -24.05 -6.70
N GLU A 514 -18.13 -24.54 -7.20
CA GLU A 514 -18.25 -25.12 -8.54
C GLU A 514 -17.92 -24.13 -9.66
N ARG A 515 -18.27 -22.85 -9.47
CA ARG A 515 -17.86 -21.78 -10.40
C ARG A 515 -16.38 -21.47 -10.28
N LEU A 516 -15.85 -21.40 -9.06
CA LEU A 516 -14.46 -21.03 -8.80
C LEU A 516 -13.45 -22.13 -9.19
N LYS A 517 -13.85 -23.40 -9.30
CA LYS A 517 -12.94 -24.48 -9.75
C LYS A 517 -12.38 -24.28 -11.16
N SER A 518 -13.06 -23.46 -11.97
CA SER A 518 -12.67 -23.05 -13.33
C SER A 518 -12.12 -21.62 -13.40
N SER A 519 -11.76 -21.04 -12.24
CA SER A 519 -11.04 -19.76 -12.18
C SER A 519 -9.71 -19.85 -12.95
N ASN A 520 -9.31 -18.71 -13.52
CA ASN A 520 -7.99 -18.55 -14.14
C ASN A 520 -6.87 -18.47 -13.09
N ASN A 521 -7.19 -18.12 -11.84
CA ASN A 521 -6.26 -18.13 -10.72
C ASN A 521 -6.08 -19.57 -10.20
N PRO A 522 -4.89 -20.18 -10.37
CA PRO A 522 -4.68 -21.59 -10.00
C PRO A 522 -4.86 -21.84 -8.50
N GLN A 523 -4.51 -20.88 -7.65
CA GLN A 523 -4.64 -20.97 -6.20
C GLN A 523 -6.12 -20.99 -5.79
N ILE A 524 -6.93 -20.08 -6.34
CA ILE A 524 -8.38 -20.06 -6.10
C ILE A 524 -9.05 -21.32 -6.63
N ALA A 525 -8.70 -21.74 -7.85
CA ALA A 525 -9.24 -22.96 -8.45
C ALA A 525 -8.90 -24.22 -7.64
N ALA A 526 -7.67 -24.32 -7.12
CA ALA A 526 -7.26 -25.41 -6.25
C ALA A 526 -7.99 -25.38 -4.89
N ALA A 527 -8.09 -24.20 -4.27
CA ALA A 527 -8.80 -24.02 -3.01
C ALA A 527 -10.29 -24.36 -3.15
N ALA A 528 -10.94 -23.96 -4.24
CA ALA A 528 -12.34 -24.29 -4.52
C ALA A 528 -12.57 -25.80 -4.70
N ARG A 529 -11.67 -26.50 -5.40
CA ARG A 529 -11.73 -27.97 -5.51
C ARG A 529 -11.61 -28.64 -4.15
N HIS A 530 -10.67 -28.18 -3.33
CA HIS A 530 -10.50 -28.69 -1.97
C HIS A 530 -11.78 -28.52 -1.13
N GLN A 531 -12.41 -27.33 -1.18
CA GLN A 531 -13.66 -27.09 -0.46
C GLN A 531 -14.80 -28.01 -0.95
N LEU A 532 -14.91 -28.25 -2.27
CA LEU A 532 -15.90 -29.19 -2.81
C LEU A 532 -15.70 -30.62 -2.34
N ASP A 533 -14.45 -31.07 -2.22
CA ASP A 533 -14.11 -32.41 -1.74
C ASP A 533 -14.46 -32.58 -0.25
N GLU A 534 -14.30 -31.54 0.56
CA GLU A 534 -14.63 -31.56 1.99
C GLU A 534 -16.13 -31.37 2.29
N LEU A 535 -16.86 -30.65 1.43
CA LEU A 535 -18.25 -30.25 1.66
C LEU A 535 -19.20 -31.39 2.06
N PRO A 536 -19.15 -32.61 1.47
CA PRO A 536 -19.99 -33.73 1.91
C PRO A 536 -19.71 -34.17 3.35
N THR A 537 -18.44 -34.11 3.77
CA THR A 537 -18.00 -34.47 5.13
C THR A 537 -18.46 -33.41 6.12
N VAL A 538 -18.27 -32.13 5.81
CA VAL A 538 -18.74 -31.02 6.64
C VAL A 538 -20.26 -31.03 6.77
N ARG A 539 -20.99 -31.27 5.67
CA ARG A 539 -22.46 -31.39 5.67
C ARG A 539 -22.94 -32.53 6.58
N LYS A 540 -22.23 -33.66 6.60
CA LYS A 540 -22.64 -34.86 7.35
C LYS A 540 -22.26 -34.79 8.83
N TYR A 541 -21.08 -34.26 9.15
CA TYR A 541 -20.51 -34.33 10.51
C TYR A 541 -20.37 -32.96 11.20
N GLY A 542 -20.55 -31.86 10.48
CA GLY A 542 -20.44 -30.50 11.01
C GLY A 542 -19.02 -30.07 11.37
N VAL A 543 -18.01 -30.85 10.96
CA VAL A 543 -16.59 -30.60 11.24
C VAL A 543 -15.83 -30.78 9.94
N SER A 544 -15.03 -29.77 9.56
CA SER A 544 -14.09 -29.94 8.47
C SER A 544 -12.85 -30.71 8.96
N PRO A 545 -12.37 -31.71 8.21
CA PRO A 545 -11.10 -32.39 8.49
C PRO A 545 -9.91 -31.43 8.52
N SER A 546 -9.98 -30.33 7.77
CA SER A 546 -8.97 -29.27 7.71
C SER A 546 -9.21 -28.13 8.70
N ALA A 547 -10.30 -28.16 9.48
CA ALA A 547 -10.56 -27.12 10.48
C ALA A 547 -9.42 -27.06 11.51
N PRO A 548 -9.03 -25.85 11.95
CA PRO A 548 -8.17 -25.67 13.12
C PRO A 548 -8.68 -26.55 14.26
N LYS A 549 -7.78 -27.33 14.88
CA LYS A 549 -8.12 -27.96 16.16
C LYS A 549 -8.42 -26.81 17.11
N ARG A 550 -9.68 -26.65 17.49
CA ARG A 550 -10.08 -25.72 18.56
C ARG A 550 -9.30 -26.09 19.81
N ALA A 551 -8.16 -25.44 20.03
CA ALA A 551 -7.65 -25.30 21.37
C ALA A 551 -8.75 -24.52 22.10
N ALA A 552 -9.19 -25.00 23.26
CA ALA A 552 -10.11 -24.22 24.06
C ALA A 552 -9.48 -22.85 24.25
N GLN A 553 -10.04 -21.82 23.60
CA GLN A 553 -9.65 -20.45 23.86
C GLN A 553 -9.82 -20.26 25.35
N ALA A 554 -8.71 -19.95 26.00
CA ALA A 554 -8.72 -19.50 27.37
C ALA A 554 -9.70 -18.32 27.42
N SER A 555 -10.77 -18.45 28.20
CA SER A 555 -11.59 -17.31 28.57
C SER A 555 -10.67 -16.17 29.05
N PRO A 556 -11.06 -14.89 28.96
CA PRO A 556 -10.35 -13.84 29.69
C PRO A 556 -10.10 -14.19 31.16
N PHE A 557 -10.93 -15.06 31.75
CA PHE A 557 -10.71 -15.66 33.06
C PHE A 557 -9.58 -16.70 33.10
N ASP A 558 -9.45 -17.54 32.08
CA ASP A 558 -8.37 -18.53 31.98
C ASP A 558 -7.02 -17.86 31.69
N GLU A 559 -7.00 -16.75 30.94
CA GLU A 559 -5.80 -15.92 30.75
C GLU A 559 -5.40 -15.24 32.06
N LEU A 560 -6.35 -14.64 32.79
CA LEU A 560 -6.11 -14.09 34.13
C LEU A 560 -5.67 -15.18 35.13
N GLU A 561 -6.21 -16.39 35.03
CA GLU A 561 -5.84 -17.52 35.87
C GLU A 561 -4.48 -18.09 35.47
N GLN A 562 -4.12 -18.09 34.19
CA GLN A 562 -2.78 -18.44 33.70
C GLN A 562 -1.75 -17.38 34.08
N GLU A 563 -2.11 -16.10 34.08
CA GLU A 563 -1.25 -14.99 34.50
C GLU A 563 -1.08 -14.99 36.03
N ALA A 564 -2.13 -15.35 36.78
CA ALA A 564 -2.06 -15.64 38.20
C ALA A 564 -1.21 -16.89 38.49
N LYS A 565 -1.32 -17.95 37.68
CA LYS A 565 -0.49 -19.15 37.77
C LYS A 565 0.96 -18.90 37.37
N LYS A 566 1.23 -18.05 36.37
CA LYS A 566 2.57 -17.58 35.99
C LYS A 566 3.19 -16.76 37.11
N ARG A 567 2.44 -15.83 37.72
CA ARG A 567 2.89 -15.12 38.94
C ARG A 567 3.14 -16.06 40.12
N ALA A 568 2.36 -17.13 40.24
CA ALA A 568 2.57 -18.16 41.26
C ALA A 568 3.75 -19.10 40.95
N GLN A 569 4.07 -19.33 39.67
CA GLN A 569 5.19 -20.16 39.22
C GLN A 569 6.52 -19.38 39.16
N GLU A 570 6.49 -18.09 38.85
CA GLU A 570 7.64 -17.19 38.99
C GLU A 570 8.02 -16.97 40.46
N GLN A 571 7.11 -17.26 41.40
CA GLN A 571 7.40 -17.35 42.84
C GLN A 571 7.99 -18.71 43.28
N SER A 572 8.31 -19.63 42.35
CA SER A 572 8.75 -20.99 42.65
C SER A 572 10.18 -21.33 42.20
N GLU A 573 11.10 -20.37 42.21
CA GLU A 573 12.53 -20.64 42.49
C GLU A 573 12.86 -20.31 43.95
N PRO A 574 13.81 -21.01 44.59
CA PRO A 574 13.80 -21.24 46.03
C PRO A 574 14.17 -19.97 46.81
N HIS A 575 13.16 -19.19 47.20
CA HIS A 575 13.33 -18.26 48.30
C HIS A 575 13.67 -19.05 49.57
N ALA A 576 14.83 -18.71 50.13
CA ALA A 576 15.28 -19.15 51.44
C ALA A 576 14.12 -19.08 52.44
N LEU A 577 13.96 -20.17 53.21
CA LEU A 577 13.03 -20.30 54.33
C LEU A 577 12.80 -18.94 55.04
N PRO A 578 11.55 -18.52 55.29
CA PRO A 578 11.28 -17.25 55.95
C PRO A 578 12.00 -17.21 57.29
N ASN A 579 12.97 -16.31 57.37
CA ASN A 579 13.83 -16.10 58.52
C ASN A 579 12.99 -15.49 59.65
N LYS A 580 12.54 -16.33 60.61
CA LYS A 580 11.65 -16.00 61.74
C LYS A 580 12.26 -15.05 62.80
N ARG A 581 13.38 -14.40 62.52
CA ARG A 581 14.05 -13.47 63.45
C ARG A 581 13.24 -12.18 63.59
N GLN A 582 13.03 -11.74 64.84
CA GLN A 582 12.24 -10.57 65.19
C GLN A 582 12.84 -9.30 64.54
N THR A 583 12.00 -8.56 63.82
CA THR A 583 12.35 -7.23 63.29
C THR A 583 12.30 -6.20 64.41
N GLN A 584 13.34 -5.39 64.53
CA GLN A 584 13.42 -4.24 65.42
C GLN A 584 13.59 -2.95 64.62
N PHE A 585 13.07 -1.88 65.20
CA PHE A 585 13.20 -0.53 64.70
C PHE A 585 14.08 0.28 65.65
N ALA A 586 15.05 1.02 65.11
CA ALA A 586 15.86 1.93 65.90
C ALA A 586 16.14 3.25 65.15
N LYS A 587 16.17 4.35 65.90
CA LYS A 587 16.65 5.65 65.42
C LYS A 587 18.03 5.93 65.99
N GLY A 588 18.93 6.46 65.16
CA GLY A 588 20.30 6.69 65.57
C GLY A 588 21.11 7.50 64.57
N ILE A 589 22.42 7.52 64.79
CA ILE A 589 23.39 8.17 63.91
C ILE A 589 24.17 7.08 63.18
N LEU A 590 24.09 7.07 61.85
CA LEU A 590 24.94 6.29 60.97
C LEU A 590 26.37 6.83 61.07
N VAL A 591 27.27 6.04 61.65
CA VAL A 591 28.68 6.41 61.89
C VAL A 591 29.52 6.16 60.64
N SER A 592 29.32 5.02 59.98
CA SER A 592 30.06 4.64 58.77
C SER A 592 29.35 3.53 57.99
N VAL A 593 29.60 3.49 56.68
CA VAL A 593 29.24 2.39 55.77
C VAL A 593 30.53 1.75 55.22
N ASP A 594 30.69 0.44 55.38
CA ASP A 594 31.80 -0.33 54.82
C ASP A 594 31.29 -1.18 53.66
N CYS A 595 31.70 -0.83 52.44
CA CYS A 595 31.37 -1.53 51.18
C CYS A 595 32.55 -2.33 50.62
N SER A 596 33.57 -2.65 51.42
CA SER A 596 34.78 -3.36 50.96
C SER A 596 34.50 -4.75 50.35
N ARG A 597 33.29 -5.30 50.54
CA ARG A 597 32.84 -6.59 50.00
C ARG A 597 31.60 -6.45 49.12
N ALA A 598 31.63 -5.56 48.13
CA ALA A 598 30.52 -5.37 47.19
C ALA A 598 30.07 -6.71 46.55
N PRO A 599 28.75 -6.97 46.44
CA PRO A 599 27.63 -6.05 46.69
C PRO A 599 27.19 -5.93 48.17
N ALA A 600 27.82 -6.63 49.11
CA ALA A 600 27.48 -6.54 50.52
C ALA A 600 28.04 -5.27 51.19
N ALA A 601 27.32 -4.74 52.18
CA ALA A 601 27.76 -3.61 52.99
C ALA A 601 27.47 -3.82 54.48
N ILE A 602 28.30 -3.21 55.34
CA ILE A 602 28.14 -3.20 56.79
C ILE A 602 28.00 -1.76 57.27
N LEU A 603 26.89 -1.44 57.93
CA LEU A 603 26.58 -0.14 58.48
C LEU A 603 26.79 -0.16 60.00
N LEU A 604 27.47 0.85 60.52
CA LEU A 604 27.60 1.06 61.97
C LEU A 604 26.64 2.18 62.40
N VAL A 605 25.63 1.86 63.18
CA VAL A 605 24.61 2.83 63.64
C VAL A 605 24.66 2.94 65.16
N ASN A 606 24.79 4.15 65.69
CA ASN A 606 24.74 4.42 67.11
C ASN A 606 23.31 4.76 67.53
N THR A 607 22.70 3.91 68.35
CA THR A 607 21.30 4.00 68.79
C THR A 607 21.24 3.93 70.32
N GLY A 608 20.61 4.91 70.99
CA GLY A 608 20.42 4.88 72.45
C GLY A 608 21.70 4.70 73.29
N GLY A 609 22.86 5.19 72.81
CA GLY A 609 24.15 5.05 73.50
C GLY A 609 24.91 3.74 73.24
N ARG A 610 24.45 2.89 72.30
CA ARG A 610 25.11 1.65 71.88
C ARG A 610 25.29 1.60 70.36
N SER A 611 26.44 1.12 69.91
CA SER A 611 26.74 0.90 68.49
C SER A 611 26.26 -0.47 68.02
N VAL A 612 25.43 -0.49 66.97
CA VAL A 612 24.89 -1.70 66.34
C VAL A 612 25.49 -1.85 64.94
N LYS A 613 25.97 -3.06 64.61
CA LYS A 613 26.49 -3.40 63.28
C LYS A 613 25.40 -4.07 62.43
N LEU A 614 24.98 -3.43 61.35
CA LEU A 614 23.91 -3.90 60.47
C LEU A 614 24.46 -4.31 59.12
N ARG A 615 24.08 -5.49 58.62
CA ARG A 615 24.64 -6.08 57.40
C ARG A 615 23.57 -6.12 56.32
N THR A 616 23.90 -5.75 55.10
CA THR A 616 23.06 -6.01 53.91
C THR A 616 23.84 -6.87 52.91
N PRO A 617 23.25 -7.95 52.38
CA PRO A 617 23.90 -8.81 51.38
C PRO A 617 24.05 -8.12 50.02
N ASP A 618 23.18 -7.15 49.73
CA ASP A 618 23.23 -6.31 48.54
C ASP A 618 22.73 -4.91 48.89
N TYR A 619 23.62 -3.92 48.86
CA TYR A 619 23.23 -2.53 49.15
C TYR A 619 22.54 -1.83 47.97
N LYS A 620 22.60 -2.38 46.75
CA LYS A 620 21.94 -1.81 45.57
C LYS A 620 20.44 -2.10 45.52
N SER A 621 20.01 -3.22 46.12
CA SER A 621 18.60 -3.61 46.26
C SER A 621 18.02 -3.24 47.63
N LEU A 622 18.79 -2.57 48.49
CA LEU A 622 18.34 -2.10 49.80
C LEU A 622 17.30 -0.99 49.64
N LEU A 623 16.15 -1.14 50.31
CA LEU A 623 15.15 -0.06 50.39
C LEU A 623 15.71 1.10 51.21
N VAL A 624 16.05 2.18 50.51
CA VAL A 624 16.44 3.47 51.09
C VAL A 624 15.30 4.46 50.91
N ILE A 625 14.85 5.05 52.01
CA ILE A 625 13.76 6.03 52.02
C ILE A 625 14.38 7.41 52.25
N GLY A 626 14.14 8.33 51.31
CA GLY A 626 14.65 9.70 51.34
C GLY A 626 15.88 9.97 50.46
N GLU A 627 16.45 8.95 49.82
CA GLU A 627 17.56 9.03 48.85
C GLU A 627 17.40 7.91 47.81
N ASP A 628 17.96 8.06 46.60
CA ASP A 628 17.80 7.09 45.50
C ASP A 628 18.58 5.78 45.74
N SER A 629 19.68 5.81 46.50
CA SER A 629 20.50 4.63 46.79
C SER A 629 21.39 4.82 48.03
N LEU A 630 21.87 3.71 48.61
CA LEU A 630 22.84 3.74 49.70
C LEU A 630 24.23 4.13 49.16
N SER A 631 24.83 5.20 49.70
CA SER A 631 26.22 5.56 49.40
C SER A 631 27.20 5.10 50.48
N CYS A 632 28.32 4.54 50.04
CA CYS A 632 29.42 4.06 50.88
C CYS A 632 30.19 5.20 51.57
N ASP A 633 30.00 6.45 51.14
CA ASP A 633 30.67 7.62 51.71
C ASP A 633 29.89 8.24 52.88
N TRP A 634 28.71 7.70 53.22
CA TRP A 634 27.88 8.24 54.28
C TRP A 634 28.50 8.08 55.67
N LYS A 635 28.62 9.22 56.37
CA LYS A 635 29.11 9.32 57.75
C LYS A 635 28.30 10.38 58.49
N ASN A 636 28.08 10.17 59.78
CA ASN A 636 27.39 11.06 60.71
C ASN A 636 26.01 11.56 60.26
N ARG A 637 25.18 10.67 59.68
CA ARG A 637 23.81 11.01 59.27
C ARG A 637 22.77 10.46 60.25
N LYS A 638 21.68 11.19 60.48
CA LYS A 638 20.54 10.68 61.27
C LYS A 638 19.75 9.70 60.41
N VAL A 639 19.50 8.52 60.96
CA VAL A 639 18.80 7.45 60.24
C VAL A 639 17.81 6.75 61.16
N ALA A 640 16.73 6.26 60.56
CA ALA A 640 15.85 5.26 61.14
C ALA A 640 16.06 3.94 60.39
N VAL A 641 16.31 2.86 61.11
CA VAL A 641 16.66 1.56 60.53
C VAL A 641 15.71 0.47 61.03
N ASN A 642 15.24 -0.34 60.09
CA ASN A 642 14.57 -1.61 60.39
C ASN A 642 15.58 -2.74 60.16
N TYR A 643 15.79 -3.58 61.16
CA TYR A 643 16.74 -4.69 61.07
C TYR A 643 16.25 -5.93 61.81
N ARG A 644 16.73 -7.11 61.41
CA ARG A 644 16.52 -8.37 62.12
C ARG A 644 17.65 -8.59 63.10
N VAL A 645 17.32 -8.87 64.36
CA VAL A 645 18.34 -9.10 65.41
C VAL A 645 19.15 -10.35 65.08
N GLY A 646 20.48 -10.22 65.07
CA GLY A 646 21.41 -11.34 65.01
C GLY A 646 21.85 -11.74 66.42
N GLY A 647 22.70 -10.91 67.03
CA GLY A 647 23.18 -10.99 68.40
C GLY A 647 22.96 -9.69 69.19
N ALA A 648 23.69 -9.50 70.30
CA ALA A 648 23.44 -8.40 71.25
C ALA A 648 23.66 -6.98 70.69
N SER A 649 24.47 -6.84 69.63
CA SER A 649 24.80 -5.56 69.00
C SER A 649 25.00 -5.67 67.47
N ASP A 650 24.36 -6.65 66.84
CA ASP A 650 24.40 -6.81 65.37
C ASP A 650 23.11 -7.39 64.78
N GLY A 651 22.93 -7.20 63.47
CA GLY A 651 21.73 -7.64 62.78
C GLY A 651 21.81 -7.50 61.26
N ASP A 652 20.75 -7.95 60.60
CA ASP A 652 20.60 -7.88 59.14
C ASP A 652 19.67 -6.72 58.80
N LEU A 653 20.15 -5.76 58.01
CA LEU A 653 19.43 -4.55 57.64
C LEU A 653 18.29 -4.88 56.65
N ILE A 654 17.09 -4.38 56.92
CA ILE A 654 15.91 -4.55 56.07
C ILE A 654 15.65 -3.28 55.26
N SER A 655 15.62 -2.12 55.93
CA SER A 655 15.43 -0.82 55.29
C SER A 655 16.14 0.27 56.09
N LEU A 656 16.48 1.35 55.39
CA LEU A 656 17.09 2.54 55.98
C LEU A 656 16.33 3.78 55.51
N GLU A 657 15.93 4.62 56.46
CA GLU A 657 15.26 5.89 56.20
C GLU A 657 16.13 7.03 56.69
N MET A 658 16.30 8.04 55.84
CA MET A 658 17.01 9.28 56.16
C MET A 658 16.10 10.20 56.99
N GLN A 659 16.63 10.75 58.09
CA GLN A 659 15.87 11.59 59.04
C GLN A 659 16.36 13.04 59.08
#